data_AF-A0A955R8P4-F1
#
_entry.id   AF-A0A955R8P4-F1
#
_cell.length_a   1.000
_cell.length_b   1.000
_cell.length_c   1.000
_cell.angle_alpha   90.00
_cell.angle_beta   90.00
_cell.angle_gamma   90.00
#
_symmetry.space_group_name_H-M   'P 1'
#
loop_
_entity.id
_entity.type
_entity.pdbx_description
1 polymer ?
#
loop_
_entity_poly.entity_id
_entity_poly.type
_entity_poly.pdbx_seq_one_letter_code
_entity_poly.pdbx_strand_id
1 'polypeptide(L)'
;MSDKISTLVVISKDGELGKVELPGVRVVDAETYLEGGPEVSGTGVTVVNLCRSWRYLSRGYYVSLLAEARGQEPMPTVHDIEGFLDPRSRFRGLHEAGVDVIDPEEARARLKASKAAGRDLGDGEVPPIRVWEQADIVFRAPQSTEIVDLVVVLGHTDTPGMSRLAARVFRAWPFPVLDVRAVRENQKWRVFAVQPRRLARVDATVRDRLLVALEEGPRNATIDTAPKKRSVAVLFDPTDPYRASTPETIERLERVFRRRGLRLETIGTDDLDRVGEHDGLFVRSVTGLDKPAWRFAVRADALGMPVIDHPQDTVRCSNKVYLYELLKRASLPMPTSKVFGAGTTYEEVASSLGTPFVVKLPDGSFSAAVHRIASPEDYAHHVPGMLKRSPLVLAQSFVKSEFDWRVTVLDGRPLFVCRYHMVPGHWQIRSIAGAQVRYGRVESIPRDKAPSDVVKVACKAASLIGEGLYGVDLKVGPDGPLVIEVNDNPNLDTGYDDVEDGDSIYDDIVTWFEKRLPPERATKEPSMTPKQKASDDGMAPLRAPYGRVPVRHTPYASYEVMGLELEYPVVDRDLNCVSEVADLIADLAGRPTSDVDLGLIGISNEIMDHVLEIKNAVPLASAERIEEVLAEGVRRAGIVLAGRHGARLLPGGMHPWFRPRDTKLWTRSNRTIYQTYQRLFDVRTHGWANVQAVHVNLPCGREEEAVAMMNAARLLVPYLPALAASSPMAEGELTDAVDTRLTWILEHQIKLPESCGDLVPEPVTSLKQYKKDVLGRMYTALDRLPDADPIRHEFLNARAAVFKLSRDSMEIRVLDVQECPKMDVAIGVFVKRALKRVAGMLPKLAAAPQEALVADLRATVRSGSRARVLAPWAPLDAQRDADGTLPVSAVLSWLLEQAFVRVGAEERPYLE
;
A
#
# COMPACT_ATOMS: atom_id res chain seq x y z
N MET A 1 41.44 -26.12 -36.87
CA MET A 1 40.77 -25.93 -35.58
C MET A 1 39.42 -25.32 -35.89
N SER A 2 38.33 -25.99 -35.52
CA SER A 2 36.97 -25.49 -35.80
C SER A 2 36.71 -24.29 -34.89
N ASP A 3 36.49 -23.11 -35.45
CA ASP A 3 36.14 -21.92 -34.67
C ASP A 3 34.88 -22.19 -33.84
N LYS A 4 35.01 -22.10 -32.51
CA LYS A 4 33.91 -22.31 -31.56
C LYS A 4 33.03 -21.06 -31.57
N ILE A 5 31.76 -21.22 -31.91
CA ILE A 5 30.80 -20.11 -32.02
C ILE A 5 30.50 -19.60 -30.60
N SER A 6 30.73 -18.30 -30.38
CA SER A 6 30.42 -17.60 -29.13
C SER A 6 29.17 -16.73 -29.25
N THR A 7 28.79 -16.35 -30.47
CA THR A 7 27.66 -15.46 -30.72
C THR A 7 26.84 -15.91 -31.92
N LEU A 8 25.53 -16.04 -31.71
CA LEU A 8 24.55 -16.27 -32.77
C LEU A 8 23.77 -14.97 -33.02
N VAL A 9 23.84 -14.45 -34.24
CA VAL A 9 23.07 -13.29 -34.67
C VAL A 9 21.86 -13.78 -35.44
N VAL A 10 20.67 -13.51 -34.93
CA VAL A 10 19.42 -13.98 -35.54
C VAL A 10 18.72 -12.83 -36.25
N ILE A 11 18.53 -12.95 -37.57
CA ILE A 11 17.89 -11.95 -38.43
C ILE A 11 16.55 -12.44 -38.97
N SER A 12 15.67 -11.56 -39.42
CA SER A 12 14.33 -12.00 -39.87
C SER A 12 14.31 -12.67 -41.24
N LYS A 13 15.24 -12.35 -42.13
CA LYS A 13 15.43 -13.00 -43.43
C LYS A 13 16.92 -13.01 -43.77
N ASP A 14 17.35 -14.07 -44.44
CA ASP A 14 18.73 -14.19 -44.90
C ASP A 14 19.15 -13.02 -45.81
N GLY A 15 20.41 -12.58 -45.68
CA GLY A 15 20.98 -11.45 -46.42
C GLY A 15 20.71 -10.04 -45.86
N GLU A 16 19.91 -9.86 -44.80
CA GLU A 16 19.60 -8.52 -44.24
C GLU A 16 20.82 -7.80 -43.62
N LEU A 17 21.81 -8.55 -43.14
CA LEU A 17 23.06 -7.99 -42.60
C LEU A 17 24.18 -7.89 -43.65
N GLY A 18 23.94 -8.37 -44.89
CA GLY A 18 25.01 -8.67 -45.85
C GLY A 18 25.79 -9.95 -45.49
N LYS A 19 26.86 -10.27 -46.24
CA LYS A 19 27.78 -11.35 -45.87
C LYS A 19 28.62 -10.90 -44.67
N VAL A 20 28.52 -11.64 -43.57
CA VAL A 20 29.26 -11.38 -42.33
C VAL A 20 30.23 -12.54 -42.11
N GLU A 21 31.53 -12.28 -42.30
CA GLU A 21 32.60 -13.22 -42.03
C GLU A 21 33.41 -12.71 -40.82
N LEU A 22 32.87 -12.92 -39.61
CA LEU A 22 33.50 -12.54 -38.34
C LEU A 22 33.82 -13.81 -37.51
N PRO A 23 35.04 -13.94 -36.95
CA PRO A 23 35.41 -15.11 -36.13
C PRO A 23 34.47 -15.30 -34.93
N GLY A 24 33.97 -16.52 -34.72
CA GLY A 24 33.10 -16.84 -33.57
C GLY A 24 31.67 -16.31 -33.64
N VAL A 25 31.32 -15.51 -34.67
CA VAL A 25 29.98 -14.99 -34.91
C VAL A 25 29.34 -15.76 -36.06
N ARG A 26 28.12 -16.26 -35.85
CA ARG A 26 27.34 -16.90 -36.92
C ARG A 26 25.99 -16.22 -37.07
N VAL A 27 25.64 -15.90 -38.32
CA VAL A 27 24.34 -15.31 -38.68
C VAL A 27 23.41 -16.42 -39.15
N VAL A 28 22.19 -16.45 -38.62
CA VAL A 28 21.12 -17.35 -39.05
C VAL A 28 19.81 -16.57 -39.17
N ASP A 29 18.91 -16.99 -40.05
CA ASP A 29 17.58 -16.42 -40.08
C ASP A 29 16.69 -17.02 -38.97
N ALA A 30 15.64 -16.28 -38.60
CA ALA A 30 14.76 -16.63 -37.50
C ALA A 30 13.98 -17.92 -37.75
N GLU A 31 13.69 -18.30 -38.99
CA GLU A 31 12.96 -19.52 -39.30
C GLU A 31 13.85 -20.74 -39.01
N THR A 32 15.06 -20.73 -39.55
CA THR A 32 16.10 -21.72 -39.26
C THR A 32 16.40 -21.83 -37.75
N TYR A 33 16.46 -20.71 -37.03
CA TYR A 33 16.69 -20.72 -35.58
C TYR A 33 15.55 -21.36 -34.78
N LEU A 34 14.29 -21.09 -35.16
CA LEU A 34 13.11 -21.62 -34.50
C LEU A 34 12.94 -23.12 -34.76
N GLU A 35 13.18 -23.58 -35.99
CA GLU A 35 13.14 -25.00 -36.37
C GLU A 35 14.18 -25.83 -35.61
N GLY A 36 15.34 -25.24 -35.31
CA GLY A 36 16.40 -25.87 -34.53
C GLY A 36 17.28 -26.82 -35.36
N GLY A 37 18.43 -27.20 -34.82
CA GLY A 37 19.40 -28.04 -35.52
C GLY A 37 20.81 -27.92 -34.95
N PRO A 38 21.80 -28.66 -35.49
CA PRO A 38 23.19 -28.61 -35.05
C PRO A 38 23.85 -27.23 -35.23
N GLU A 39 23.32 -26.39 -36.12
CA GLU A 39 23.90 -25.08 -36.46
C GLU A 39 23.52 -23.95 -35.50
N VAL A 40 22.48 -24.16 -34.68
CA VAL A 40 21.98 -23.21 -33.66
C VAL A 40 22.01 -23.81 -32.24
N SER A 41 22.62 -24.99 -32.08
CA SER A 41 22.77 -25.67 -30.80
C SER A 41 24.06 -25.26 -30.09
N GLY A 42 24.00 -25.17 -28.76
CA GLY A 42 25.13 -24.81 -27.90
C GLY A 42 24.67 -24.02 -26.68
N THR A 43 25.17 -24.39 -25.50
CA THR A 43 24.88 -23.72 -24.21
C THR A 43 25.94 -22.65 -23.93
N GLY A 44 25.55 -21.55 -23.29
CA GLY A 44 26.46 -20.44 -22.99
C GLY A 44 26.89 -19.63 -24.23
N VAL A 45 26.04 -19.62 -25.27
CA VAL A 45 26.20 -18.81 -26.48
C VAL A 45 25.30 -17.58 -26.37
N THR A 46 25.81 -16.39 -26.70
CA THR A 46 25.01 -15.16 -26.72
C THR A 46 24.18 -15.09 -28.00
N VAL A 47 22.87 -14.86 -27.88
CA VAL A 47 21.94 -14.74 -29.02
C VAL A 47 21.57 -13.28 -29.21
N VAL A 48 22.17 -12.62 -30.20
CA VAL A 48 21.86 -11.24 -30.57
C VAL A 48 20.66 -11.24 -31.50
N ASN A 49 19.51 -10.89 -30.97
CA ASN A 49 18.24 -10.98 -31.68
C ASN A 49 17.92 -9.67 -32.44
N LEU A 50 18.25 -9.65 -33.73
CA LEU A 50 18.03 -8.53 -34.65
C LEU A 50 16.73 -8.65 -35.47
N CYS A 51 15.77 -9.45 -34.98
CA CYS A 51 14.50 -9.61 -35.68
C CYS A 51 13.73 -8.28 -35.83
N ARG A 52 12.95 -8.16 -36.92
CA ARG A 52 12.19 -6.95 -37.27
C ARG A 52 11.08 -6.60 -36.26
N SER A 53 10.69 -7.54 -35.40
CA SER A 53 9.65 -7.36 -34.39
C SER A 53 9.95 -8.20 -33.15
N TRP A 54 9.73 -7.61 -31.97
CA TRP A 54 9.77 -8.27 -30.66
C TRP A 54 8.39 -8.25 -29.97
N ARG A 55 7.29 -8.00 -30.70
CA ARG A 55 5.95 -8.05 -30.11
C ARG A 55 5.66 -9.44 -29.57
N TYR A 56 4.83 -9.53 -28.53
CA TYR A 56 4.31 -10.80 -28.02
C TYR A 56 3.83 -11.71 -29.18
N LEU A 57 4.26 -12.97 -29.18
CA LEU A 57 4.01 -13.99 -30.22
C LEU A 57 4.65 -13.73 -31.60
N SER A 58 5.50 -12.72 -31.76
CA SER A 58 6.27 -12.55 -33.00
C SER A 58 7.45 -13.52 -33.08
N ARG A 59 7.99 -13.76 -34.29
CA ARG A 59 9.18 -14.61 -34.47
C ARG A 59 10.35 -14.15 -33.59
N GLY A 60 10.59 -12.84 -33.46
CA GLY A 60 11.64 -12.31 -32.59
C GLY A 60 11.38 -12.56 -31.10
N TYR A 61 10.14 -12.52 -30.64
CA TYR A 61 9.80 -12.90 -29.26
C TYR A 61 10.11 -14.39 -29.00
N TYR A 62 9.72 -15.27 -29.91
CA TYR A 62 10.01 -16.70 -29.80
C TYR A 62 11.50 -17.04 -29.90
N VAL A 63 12.29 -16.26 -30.66
CA VAL A 63 13.75 -16.42 -30.70
C VAL A 63 14.36 -16.19 -29.31
N SER A 64 13.99 -15.12 -28.60
CA SER A 64 14.49 -14.86 -27.24
C SER A 64 13.97 -15.90 -26.23
N LEU A 65 12.69 -16.26 -26.30
CA LEU A 65 12.09 -17.26 -25.41
C LEU A 65 12.76 -18.65 -25.56
N LEU A 66 12.99 -19.08 -26.80
CA LEU A 66 13.62 -20.38 -27.05
C LEU A 66 15.13 -20.36 -26.75
N ALA A 67 15.81 -19.22 -26.90
CA ALA A 67 17.20 -19.08 -26.48
C ALA A 67 17.35 -19.32 -24.96
N GLU A 68 16.52 -18.67 -24.14
CA GLU A 68 16.47 -18.88 -22.68
C GLU A 68 16.20 -20.35 -22.35
N ALA A 69 15.20 -20.96 -22.99
CA ALA A 69 14.87 -22.37 -22.78
C ALA A 69 15.99 -23.34 -23.20
N ARG A 70 16.87 -22.92 -24.13
CA ARG A 70 18.04 -23.69 -24.61
C ARG A 70 19.31 -23.44 -23.78
N GLY A 71 19.24 -22.64 -22.72
CA GLY A 71 20.41 -22.28 -21.90
C GLY A 71 21.40 -21.38 -22.63
N GLN A 72 20.89 -20.57 -23.56
CA GLN A 72 21.60 -19.51 -24.27
C GLN A 72 21.25 -18.15 -23.64
N GLU A 73 22.04 -17.13 -23.92
CA GLU A 73 21.85 -15.79 -23.36
C GLU A 73 21.29 -14.85 -24.43
N PRO A 74 19.96 -14.71 -24.57
CA PRO A 74 19.37 -13.81 -25.55
C PRO A 74 19.46 -12.36 -25.15
N MET A 75 19.61 -11.53 -26.17
CA MET A 75 19.63 -10.08 -26.04
C MET A 75 18.76 -9.46 -27.15
N PRO A 76 17.61 -8.85 -26.81
CA PRO A 76 17.00 -8.75 -25.47
C PRO A 76 16.43 -10.10 -24.96
N THR A 77 16.33 -10.27 -23.62
CA THR A 77 15.60 -11.38 -22.97
C THR A 77 14.08 -11.22 -23.11
N VAL A 78 13.30 -12.24 -22.77
CA VAL A 78 11.82 -12.13 -22.73
C VAL A 78 11.39 -11.08 -21.71
N HIS A 79 12.05 -11.04 -20.55
CA HIS A 79 11.82 -10.01 -19.54
C HIS A 79 12.12 -8.61 -20.06
N ASP A 80 13.24 -8.41 -20.78
CA ASP A 80 13.60 -7.11 -21.37
C ASP A 80 12.58 -6.67 -22.42
N ILE A 81 12.09 -7.61 -23.24
CA ILE A 81 11.07 -7.34 -24.26
C ILE A 81 9.77 -6.90 -23.59
N GLU A 82 9.27 -7.66 -22.61
CA GLU A 82 8.00 -7.36 -21.94
C GLU A 82 8.09 -6.10 -21.07
N GLY A 83 9.18 -5.95 -20.32
CA GLY A 83 9.48 -4.77 -19.50
C GLY A 83 9.66 -3.51 -20.34
N PHE A 84 10.29 -3.60 -21.51
CA PHE A 84 10.40 -2.45 -22.41
C PHE A 84 9.05 -2.10 -23.04
N LEU A 85 8.23 -3.10 -23.39
CA LEU A 85 6.93 -2.87 -24.01
C LEU A 85 5.91 -2.25 -23.05
N ASP A 86 6.02 -2.51 -21.74
CA ASP A 86 5.27 -1.79 -20.70
C ASP A 86 5.78 -0.34 -20.53
N PRO A 87 4.95 0.68 -20.82
CA PRO A 87 5.35 2.07 -20.71
C PRO A 87 5.81 2.49 -19.30
N ARG A 88 5.30 1.84 -18.25
CA ARG A 88 5.64 2.14 -16.85
C ARG A 88 7.02 1.58 -16.49
N SER A 89 7.28 0.34 -16.88
CA SER A 89 8.57 -0.31 -16.65
C SER A 89 9.68 0.32 -17.51
N ARG A 90 9.40 0.74 -18.75
CA ARG A 90 10.38 1.37 -19.68
C ARG A 90 11.19 2.53 -19.07
N PHE A 91 10.53 3.52 -18.48
CA PHE A 91 11.22 4.68 -17.90
C PHE A 91 11.71 4.40 -16.47
N ARG A 92 11.06 3.47 -15.77
CA ARG A 92 11.52 2.99 -14.46
C ARG A 92 12.87 2.26 -14.57
N GLY A 93 13.03 1.37 -15.56
CA GLY A 93 14.30 0.67 -15.79
C GLY A 93 15.45 1.61 -16.14
N LEU A 94 15.17 2.72 -16.86
CA LEU A 94 16.16 3.78 -17.07
C LEU A 94 16.56 4.46 -15.75
N HIS A 95 15.58 4.81 -14.92
CA HIS A 95 15.82 5.43 -13.61
C HIS A 95 16.61 4.50 -12.68
N GLU A 96 16.28 3.21 -12.64
CA GLU A 96 16.99 2.18 -11.86
C GLU A 96 18.43 1.95 -12.35
N ALA A 97 18.69 2.13 -13.66
CA ALA A 97 20.03 2.15 -14.22
C ALA A 97 20.80 3.47 -13.98
N GLY A 98 20.23 4.40 -13.21
CA GLY A 98 20.83 5.70 -12.90
C GLY A 98 20.88 6.63 -14.11
N VAL A 99 19.91 6.51 -15.03
CA VAL A 99 19.68 7.46 -16.12
C VAL A 99 18.61 8.45 -15.66
N ASP A 100 18.96 9.73 -15.62
CA ASP A 100 17.97 10.78 -15.37
C ASP A 100 16.98 10.81 -16.54
N VAL A 101 15.69 10.80 -16.25
CA VAL A 101 14.61 10.83 -17.26
C VAL A 101 13.71 12.05 -17.06
N ILE A 102 13.09 12.51 -18.14
CA ILE A 102 12.06 13.56 -18.13
C ILE A 102 10.89 13.10 -18.99
N ASP A 103 9.68 13.55 -18.64
CA ASP A 103 8.49 13.11 -19.33
C ASP A 103 8.54 13.45 -20.84
N PRO A 104 8.21 12.51 -21.75
CA PRO A 104 8.30 12.74 -23.19
C PRO A 104 7.37 13.84 -23.72
N GLU A 105 6.20 14.04 -23.10
CA GLU A 105 5.24 15.09 -23.47
C GLU A 105 5.66 16.43 -22.90
N GLU A 106 6.19 16.46 -21.68
CA GLU A 106 6.83 17.63 -21.08
C GLU A 106 8.02 18.11 -21.92
N ALA A 107 8.91 17.19 -22.33
CA ALA A 107 10.05 17.49 -23.19
C ALA A 107 9.60 17.98 -24.58
N ARG A 108 8.55 17.38 -25.17
CA ARG A 108 7.97 17.80 -26.47
C ARG A 108 7.26 19.14 -26.39
N ALA A 109 6.53 19.42 -25.31
CA ALA A 109 5.87 20.70 -25.08
C ALA A 109 6.90 21.83 -24.93
N ARG A 110 7.99 21.57 -24.19
CA ARG A 110 9.14 22.47 -24.07
C ARG A 110 9.88 22.67 -25.41
N LEU A 111 10.03 21.60 -26.20
CA LEU A 111 10.56 21.65 -27.58
C LEU A 111 9.72 22.51 -28.51
N LYS A 112 8.39 22.40 -28.41
CA LYS A 112 7.45 23.18 -29.20
C LYS A 112 7.46 24.64 -28.77
N ALA A 113 7.61 24.92 -27.48
CA ALA A 113 7.80 26.27 -26.94
C ALA A 113 9.15 26.88 -27.35
N SER A 114 10.24 26.11 -27.32
CA SER A 114 11.59 26.56 -27.72
C SER A 114 11.71 26.81 -29.23
N LYS A 115 11.10 25.95 -30.08
CA LYS A 115 11.03 26.17 -31.53
C LYS A 115 10.06 27.28 -31.93
N ALA A 116 8.98 27.51 -31.17
CA ALA A 116 8.05 28.61 -31.39
C ALA A 116 8.64 29.97 -30.99
N ALA A 117 9.61 29.99 -30.07
CA ALA A 117 10.33 31.18 -29.62
C ALA A 117 11.45 31.63 -30.56
N GLY A 118 11.44 31.22 -31.83
CA GLY A 118 12.44 31.66 -32.81
C GLY A 118 12.58 33.19 -32.83
N ARG A 119 13.72 33.69 -32.33
CA ARG A 119 14.30 35.04 -32.47
C ARG A 119 15.64 35.00 -31.72
N ASP A 120 16.78 34.89 -32.39
CA ASP A 120 17.52 36.02 -32.97
C ASP A 120 17.39 37.27 -32.11
N LEU A 121 18.44 37.52 -31.33
CA LEU A 121 18.53 38.57 -30.32
C LEU A 121 18.77 39.91 -31.03
N GLY A 122 17.83 40.84 -30.90
CA GLY A 122 17.96 42.24 -31.32
C GLY A 122 17.43 43.16 -30.21
N ASP A 123 18.25 44.16 -29.88
CA ASP A 123 18.20 45.07 -28.73
C ASP A 123 16.89 45.89 -28.58
N GLY A 124 16.51 46.18 -27.33
CA GLY A 124 15.53 47.23 -27.01
C GLY A 124 14.96 47.18 -25.58
N GLU A 125 15.29 48.18 -24.78
CA GLU A 125 14.92 48.40 -23.37
C GLU A 125 13.40 48.55 -23.10
N VAL A 126 12.97 48.22 -21.86
CA VAL A 126 11.69 48.65 -21.27
C VAL A 126 11.95 49.23 -19.86
N PRO A 127 11.29 50.33 -19.44
CA PRO A 127 11.68 51.15 -18.28
C PRO A 127 11.09 50.67 -16.93
N PRO A 128 11.53 51.23 -15.79
CA PRO A 128 11.30 50.67 -14.46
C PRO A 128 10.03 51.20 -13.78
N ILE A 129 9.42 50.38 -12.93
CA ILE A 129 8.50 50.83 -11.87
C ILE A 129 9.03 50.32 -10.52
N ARG A 130 9.32 51.25 -9.61
CA ARG A 130 9.64 51.05 -8.18
C ARG A 130 8.32 51.11 -7.37
N VAL A 131 7.90 50.07 -6.65
CA VAL A 131 8.24 49.62 -5.28
C VAL A 131 7.45 50.32 -4.16
N TRP A 132 6.72 49.52 -3.37
CA TRP A 132 6.77 49.55 -1.91
C TRP A 132 7.25 48.17 -1.41
N GLU A 133 8.28 48.20 -0.57
CA GLU A 133 9.04 47.14 0.14
C GLU A 133 8.17 46.44 1.21
N GLN A 134 8.37 45.22 1.74
CA GLN A 134 9.45 44.20 1.86
C GLN A 134 8.71 42.89 2.29
N ALA A 135 8.95 41.67 1.82
CA ALA A 135 10.20 40.92 1.81
C ALA A 135 10.30 39.94 0.60
N ASP A 136 11.52 39.72 0.15
CA ASP A 136 11.92 39.25 -1.18
C ASP A 136 11.69 37.75 -1.50
N ILE A 137 11.11 37.47 -2.66
CA ILE A 137 11.40 36.27 -3.48
C ILE A 137 11.62 36.73 -4.93
N VAL A 138 12.83 36.58 -5.45
CA VAL A 138 13.19 36.92 -6.84
C VAL A 138 13.03 35.70 -7.75
N PHE A 139 12.16 35.77 -8.76
CA PHE A 139 12.10 34.78 -9.84
C PHE A 139 13.23 35.02 -10.86
N ARG A 140 14.03 33.98 -11.15
CA ARG A 140 14.92 33.93 -12.33
C ARG A 140 14.24 33.15 -13.47
N ALA A 141 14.34 33.66 -14.70
CA ALA A 141 13.90 32.95 -15.90
C ALA A 141 14.84 31.77 -16.27
N PRO A 142 14.34 30.69 -16.90
CA PRO A 142 15.16 29.50 -17.22
C PRO A 142 16.15 29.78 -18.38
N GLN A 143 17.40 29.32 -18.22
CA GLN A 143 18.42 29.32 -19.28
C GLN A 143 18.14 28.22 -20.33
N SER A 144 18.60 28.44 -21.57
CA SER A 144 18.34 27.64 -22.78
C SER A 144 18.63 26.13 -22.66
N THR A 145 17.72 25.28 -23.15
CA THR A 145 17.80 23.81 -23.16
C THR A 145 18.38 23.24 -24.46
N GLU A 146 19.50 22.50 -24.39
CA GLU A 146 20.15 21.81 -25.52
C GLU A 146 19.60 20.38 -25.67
N ILE A 147 19.29 19.91 -26.88
CA ILE A 147 18.73 18.56 -27.14
C ILE A 147 19.62 17.79 -28.10
N VAL A 148 19.84 16.50 -27.81
CA VAL A 148 20.68 15.61 -28.61
C VAL A 148 19.94 14.29 -28.90
N ASP A 149 20.06 13.85 -30.16
CA ASP A 149 19.64 12.52 -30.61
C ASP A 149 20.86 11.60 -30.69
N LEU A 150 20.80 10.45 -30.04
CA LEU A 150 21.89 9.49 -29.88
C LEU A 150 21.49 8.15 -30.50
N VAL A 151 22.41 7.54 -31.24
CA VAL A 151 22.30 6.14 -31.66
C VAL A 151 23.26 5.30 -30.82
N VAL A 152 22.68 4.41 -30.01
CA VAL A 152 23.40 3.48 -29.13
C VAL A 152 23.40 2.09 -29.77
N VAL A 153 24.60 1.54 -30.00
CA VAL A 153 24.82 0.23 -30.62
C VAL A 153 25.56 -0.64 -29.60
N LEU A 154 24.90 -1.66 -29.06
CA LEU A 154 25.44 -2.54 -28.01
C LEU A 154 26.09 -1.80 -26.81
N GLY A 155 25.55 -0.63 -26.45
CA GLY A 155 26.05 0.23 -25.38
C GLY A 155 27.10 1.28 -25.81
N HIS A 156 27.46 1.32 -27.10
CA HIS A 156 28.43 2.26 -27.67
C HIS A 156 27.73 3.39 -28.44
N THR A 157 28.29 4.60 -28.37
CA THR A 157 27.89 5.76 -29.19
C THR A 157 29.13 6.54 -29.63
N ASP A 158 29.07 7.12 -30.82
CA ASP A 158 30.08 8.00 -31.43
C ASP A 158 29.91 9.47 -31.01
N THR A 159 28.81 9.81 -30.31
CA THR A 159 28.59 11.18 -29.82
C THR A 159 29.56 11.49 -28.68
N PRO A 160 30.46 12.50 -28.82
CA PRO A 160 31.48 12.82 -27.82
C PRO A 160 30.86 13.14 -26.45
N GLY A 161 31.44 12.58 -25.39
CA GLY A 161 30.98 12.79 -24.01
C GLY A 161 29.75 11.99 -23.58
N MET A 162 29.09 11.25 -24.48
CA MET A 162 27.84 10.52 -24.18
C MET A 162 28.02 9.03 -23.92
N SER A 163 29.25 8.52 -23.94
CA SER A 163 29.51 7.08 -23.79
C SER A 163 29.01 6.49 -22.46
N ARG A 164 29.02 7.27 -21.36
CA ARG A 164 28.48 6.82 -20.07
C ARG A 164 26.96 6.70 -20.09
N LEU A 165 26.28 7.65 -20.72
CA LEU A 165 24.82 7.64 -20.85
C LEU A 165 24.37 6.47 -21.75
N ALA A 166 25.05 6.26 -22.88
CA ALA A 166 24.80 5.15 -23.79
C ALA A 166 24.92 3.80 -23.09
N ALA A 167 25.96 3.59 -22.28
CA ALA A 167 26.15 2.35 -21.52
C ALA A 167 25.04 2.11 -20.48
N ARG A 168 24.60 3.16 -19.77
CA ARG A 168 23.51 3.04 -18.78
C ARG A 168 22.14 2.78 -19.42
N VAL A 169 21.85 3.43 -20.54
CA VAL A 169 20.61 3.20 -21.29
C VAL A 169 20.55 1.77 -21.84
N PHE A 170 21.66 1.28 -22.40
CA PHE A 170 21.75 -0.10 -22.89
C PHE A 170 21.67 -1.13 -21.75
N ARG A 171 22.19 -0.83 -20.56
CA ARG A 171 22.01 -1.69 -19.39
C ARG A 171 20.55 -1.83 -18.97
N ALA A 172 19.81 -0.71 -18.95
CA ALA A 172 18.39 -0.75 -18.63
C ALA A 172 17.62 -1.59 -19.65
N TRP A 173 18.01 -1.46 -20.93
CA TRP A 173 17.30 -2.06 -22.05
C TRP A 173 18.30 -2.62 -23.07
N PRO A 174 18.69 -3.90 -22.98
CA PRO A 174 19.75 -4.49 -23.80
C PRO A 174 19.22 -4.85 -25.19
N PHE A 175 18.73 -3.86 -25.93
CA PHE A 175 18.40 -4.01 -27.35
C PHE A 175 19.63 -3.71 -28.21
N PRO A 176 19.90 -4.47 -29.28
CA PRO A 176 21.14 -4.34 -30.05
C PRO A 176 21.41 -2.93 -30.60
N VAL A 177 20.36 -2.22 -31.01
CA VAL A 177 20.42 -0.84 -31.47
C VAL A 177 19.26 -0.04 -30.85
N LEU A 178 19.57 1.08 -30.21
CA LEU A 178 18.61 1.99 -29.58
C LEU A 178 18.75 3.42 -30.12
N ASP A 179 17.62 4.03 -30.37
CA ASP A 179 17.46 5.47 -30.56
C ASP A 179 17.13 6.13 -29.23
N VAL A 180 17.96 7.07 -28.80
CA VAL A 180 17.82 7.77 -27.52
C VAL A 180 17.77 9.27 -27.77
N ARG A 181 16.82 9.96 -27.15
CA ARG A 181 16.75 11.43 -27.18
C ARG A 181 16.89 11.98 -25.77
N ALA A 182 17.80 12.92 -25.60
CA ALA A 182 18.12 13.51 -24.32
C ALA A 182 18.14 15.04 -24.38
N VAL A 183 17.77 15.69 -23.29
CA VAL A 183 17.82 17.15 -23.11
C VAL A 183 18.80 17.48 -21.99
N ARG A 184 19.58 18.56 -22.16
CA ARG A 184 20.49 19.08 -21.15
C ARG A 184 19.78 20.13 -20.31
N GLU A 185 19.56 19.82 -19.04
CA GLU A 185 18.99 20.73 -18.05
C GLU A 185 19.93 20.83 -16.86
N ASN A 186 20.30 22.05 -16.46
CA ASN A 186 21.19 22.31 -15.32
C ASN A 186 22.48 21.49 -15.36
N GLN A 187 23.14 21.44 -16.53
CA GLN A 187 24.35 20.66 -16.80
C GLN A 187 24.21 19.13 -16.72
N LYS A 188 22.99 18.58 -16.65
CA LYS A 188 22.71 17.13 -16.66
C LYS A 188 21.91 16.71 -17.89
N TRP A 189 22.22 15.53 -18.43
CA TRP A 189 21.48 14.94 -19.55
C TRP A 189 20.33 14.10 -19.04
N ARG A 190 19.10 14.44 -19.47
CA ARG A 190 17.88 13.71 -19.15
C ARG A 190 17.29 13.06 -20.38
N VAL A 191 17.11 11.74 -20.35
CA VAL A 191 16.51 10.98 -21.46
C VAL A 191 15.00 11.12 -21.43
N PHE A 192 14.41 11.48 -22.57
CA PHE A 192 12.96 11.64 -22.72
C PHE A 192 12.38 10.75 -23.82
N ALA A 193 13.23 10.07 -24.58
CA ALA A 193 12.79 9.00 -25.47
C ALA A 193 13.87 7.93 -25.59
N VAL A 194 13.46 6.67 -25.54
CA VAL A 194 14.27 5.51 -25.90
C VAL A 194 13.42 4.56 -26.74
N GLN A 195 13.96 4.07 -27.87
CA GLN A 195 13.27 3.12 -28.76
C GLN A 195 14.25 2.16 -29.45
N PRO A 196 13.93 0.87 -29.59
CA PRO A 196 14.73 -0.06 -30.40
C PRO A 196 14.66 0.32 -31.87
N ARG A 197 15.83 0.44 -32.51
CA ARG A 197 15.93 0.70 -33.95
C ARG A 197 15.82 -0.62 -34.70
N ARG A 198 14.91 -0.68 -35.67
CA ARG A 198 14.73 -1.88 -36.53
C ARG A 198 15.89 -1.99 -37.52
N LEU A 199 16.35 -3.22 -37.77
CA LEU A 199 17.47 -3.48 -38.68
C LEU A 199 17.25 -2.91 -40.10
N ALA A 200 16.02 -2.96 -40.61
CA ALA A 200 15.66 -2.36 -41.91
C ALA A 200 15.81 -0.82 -41.98
N ARG A 201 15.97 -0.14 -40.84
CA ARG A 201 16.21 1.31 -40.73
C ARG A 201 17.64 1.63 -40.27
N VAL A 202 18.52 0.63 -40.24
CA VAL A 202 19.95 0.79 -39.97
C VAL A 202 20.64 1.11 -41.30
N ASP A 203 21.17 2.33 -41.40
CA ASP A 203 22.01 2.76 -42.53
C ASP A 203 23.38 2.06 -42.53
N ALA A 204 24.17 2.28 -43.59
CA ALA A 204 25.48 1.65 -43.75
C ALA A 204 26.43 1.97 -42.57
N THR A 205 26.43 3.21 -42.08
CA THR A 205 27.32 3.65 -41.00
C THR A 205 26.99 2.97 -39.67
N VAL A 206 25.71 2.89 -39.30
CA VAL A 206 25.27 2.20 -38.08
C VAL A 206 25.44 0.68 -38.23
N ARG A 207 25.32 0.14 -39.45
CA ARG A 207 25.59 -1.28 -39.75
C ARG A 207 27.07 -1.61 -39.54
N ASP A 208 27.99 -0.80 -40.05
CA ASP A 208 29.42 -1.00 -39.88
C ASP A 208 29.79 -0.92 -38.38
N ARG A 209 29.20 0.03 -37.63
CA ARG A 209 29.35 0.10 -36.17
C ARG A 209 28.81 -1.12 -35.43
N LEU A 210 27.69 -1.70 -35.90
CA LEU A 210 27.13 -2.92 -35.32
C LEU A 210 28.06 -4.11 -35.57
N LEU A 211 28.67 -4.22 -36.76
CA LEU A 211 29.63 -5.27 -37.07
C LEU A 211 30.89 -5.15 -36.18
N VAL A 212 31.41 -3.94 -36.00
CA VAL A 212 32.54 -3.69 -35.07
C VAL A 212 32.16 -4.02 -33.63
N ALA A 213 30.98 -3.59 -33.15
CA ALA A 213 30.55 -3.87 -31.78
C ALA A 213 30.25 -5.36 -31.52
N LEU A 214 29.86 -6.12 -32.56
CA LEU A 214 29.70 -7.58 -32.49
C LEU A 214 31.07 -8.30 -32.36
N GLU A 215 32.13 -7.72 -32.92
CA GLU A 215 33.50 -8.21 -32.76
C GLU A 215 34.09 -7.84 -31.39
N GLU A 216 33.82 -6.63 -30.89
CA GLU A 216 34.36 -6.12 -29.61
C GLU A 216 33.59 -6.58 -28.35
N GLY A 217 32.30 -6.91 -28.48
CA GLY A 217 31.42 -7.34 -27.38
C GLY A 217 30.75 -6.18 -26.58
N PRO A 218 29.65 -6.44 -25.84
CA PRO A 218 28.87 -5.40 -25.16
C PRO A 218 29.54 -4.80 -23.90
N ARG A 219 29.34 -3.49 -23.65
CA ARG A 219 29.92 -2.74 -22.51
C ARG A 219 29.09 -2.83 -21.21
N ASN A 220 29.71 -3.18 -20.07
CA ASN A 220 29.08 -3.22 -18.72
C ASN A 220 29.88 -2.41 -17.64
N ALA A 221 29.20 -1.69 -16.71
CA ALA A 221 29.84 -0.90 -15.61
C ALA A 221 29.13 -1.02 -14.23
N THR A 222 29.84 -1.16 -13.11
CA THR A 222 29.33 -1.43 -11.72
C THR A 222 28.66 -0.24 -10.98
N ILE A 223 27.80 -0.50 -9.97
CA ILE A 223 26.97 0.49 -9.21
C ILE A 223 27.34 0.56 -7.70
N ASP A 224 27.25 1.75 -7.08
CA ASP A 224 27.54 2.06 -5.65
C ASP A 224 26.30 2.68 -4.91
N THR A 225 26.01 2.29 -3.66
CA THR A 225 24.89 2.74 -2.76
C THR A 225 25.23 2.50 -1.28
N ALA A 226 24.77 3.37 -0.36
CA ALA A 226 25.08 3.37 1.10
C ALA A 226 24.14 2.46 1.95
N PRO A 227 24.54 1.99 3.17
CA PRO A 227 23.95 0.81 3.81
C PRO A 227 22.89 1.06 4.90
N LYS A 228 21.85 0.20 4.95
CA LYS A 228 21.02 -0.11 6.14
C LYS A 228 21.31 -1.57 6.57
N LYS A 229 21.16 -1.90 7.86
CA LYS A 229 21.25 -3.29 8.35
C LYS A 229 20.16 -4.14 7.71
N ARG A 230 20.50 -5.35 7.24
CA ARG A 230 19.59 -6.31 6.60
C ARG A 230 18.45 -6.73 7.55
N SER A 231 17.21 -6.79 7.04
CA SER A 231 16.02 -7.11 7.84
C SER A 231 15.07 -8.10 7.16
N VAL A 232 14.46 -8.98 7.95
CA VAL A 232 13.44 -9.95 7.53
C VAL A 232 12.17 -9.70 8.33
N ALA A 233 11.01 -9.66 7.69
CA ALA A 233 9.72 -9.63 8.36
C ALA A 233 9.27 -11.05 8.74
N VAL A 234 8.67 -11.25 9.91
CA VAL A 234 7.95 -12.46 10.26
C VAL A 234 6.45 -12.16 10.38
N LEU A 235 5.64 -12.69 9.46
CA LEU A 235 4.19 -12.55 9.51
C LEU A 235 3.62 -13.52 10.54
N PHE A 236 3.09 -12.99 11.63
CA PHE A 236 2.62 -13.79 12.76
C PHE A 236 1.45 -13.13 13.49
N ASP A 237 0.38 -13.89 13.73
CA ASP A 237 -0.74 -13.51 14.60
C ASP A 237 -0.74 -14.37 15.87
N PRO A 238 -0.46 -13.80 17.05
CA PRO A 238 -0.44 -14.55 18.31
C PRO A 238 -1.84 -15.00 18.76
N THR A 239 -2.91 -14.39 18.24
CA THR A 239 -4.29 -14.69 18.64
C THR A 239 -4.93 -15.83 17.86
N ASP A 240 -4.33 -16.22 16.73
CA ASP A 240 -4.83 -17.32 15.89
C ASP A 240 -4.66 -18.67 16.62
N PRO A 241 -5.75 -19.45 16.85
CA PRO A 241 -5.67 -20.76 17.47
C PRO A 241 -5.01 -21.83 16.58
N TYR A 242 -4.80 -21.55 15.30
CA TYR A 242 -4.19 -22.44 14.31
C TYR A 242 -2.81 -21.97 13.84
N ARG A 243 -2.22 -20.97 14.50
CA ARG A 243 -0.87 -20.46 14.22
C ARG A 243 0.17 -21.59 14.13
N ALA A 244 1.12 -21.45 13.20
CA ALA A 244 2.13 -22.47 12.95
C ALA A 244 3.32 -22.40 13.92
N SER A 245 3.41 -21.34 14.73
CA SER A 245 4.43 -21.20 15.76
C SER A 245 3.85 -20.60 17.04
N THR A 246 4.43 -20.92 18.19
CA THR A 246 4.12 -20.21 19.44
C THR A 246 4.81 -18.84 19.53
N PRO A 247 4.29 -17.89 20.33
CA PRO A 247 4.99 -16.64 20.62
C PRO A 247 6.42 -16.84 21.13
N GLU A 248 6.66 -17.85 21.97
CA GLU A 248 7.99 -18.18 22.50
C GLU A 248 8.96 -18.59 21.37
N THR A 249 8.45 -19.24 20.32
CA THR A 249 9.22 -19.59 19.13
C THR A 249 9.61 -18.34 18.33
N ILE A 250 8.70 -17.36 18.21
CA ILE A 250 8.99 -16.08 17.54
C ILE A 250 10.06 -15.30 18.31
N GLU A 251 9.98 -15.26 19.64
CA GLU A 251 11.02 -14.66 20.49
C GLU A 251 12.38 -15.37 20.34
N ARG A 252 12.37 -16.70 20.19
CA ARG A 252 13.58 -17.49 19.95
C ARG A 252 14.19 -17.21 18.57
N LEU A 253 13.36 -17.14 17.52
CA LEU A 253 13.76 -16.73 16.18
C LEU A 253 14.39 -15.33 16.20
N GLU A 254 13.75 -14.35 16.83
CA GLU A 254 14.27 -12.99 16.92
C GLU A 254 15.66 -12.96 17.58
N ARG A 255 15.85 -13.73 18.66
CA ARG A 255 17.14 -13.86 19.33
C ARG A 255 18.21 -14.46 18.42
N VAL A 256 17.89 -15.50 17.66
CA VAL A 256 18.84 -16.17 16.75
C VAL A 256 19.20 -15.25 15.58
N PHE A 257 18.21 -14.61 14.93
CA PHE A 257 18.43 -13.61 13.88
C PHE A 257 19.34 -12.47 14.37
N ARG A 258 19.06 -11.95 15.57
CA ARG A 258 19.85 -10.86 16.18
C ARG A 258 21.30 -11.28 16.46
N ARG A 259 21.53 -12.49 16.96
CA ARG A 259 22.90 -13.03 17.16
C ARG A 259 23.68 -13.15 15.84
N ARG A 260 22.98 -13.35 14.73
CA ARG A 260 23.52 -13.50 13.38
C ARG A 260 23.60 -12.18 12.59
N GLY A 261 23.31 -11.04 13.23
CA GLY A 261 23.42 -9.72 12.61
C GLY A 261 22.26 -9.33 11.70
N LEU A 262 21.19 -10.13 11.64
CA LEU A 262 19.95 -9.81 10.94
C LEU A 262 18.90 -9.28 11.91
N ARG A 263 18.06 -8.35 11.45
CA ARG A 263 16.88 -7.92 12.20
C ARG A 263 15.67 -8.74 11.78
N LEU A 264 15.03 -9.44 12.70
CA LEU A 264 13.70 -10.03 12.49
C LEU A 264 12.65 -9.09 13.08
N GLU A 265 11.60 -8.74 12.33
CA GLU A 265 10.51 -7.91 12.81
C GLU A 265 9.17 -8.61 12.62
N THR A 266 8.37 -8.71 13.67
CA THR A 266 7.03 -9.26 13.60
C THR A 266 6.06 -8.27 12.96
N ILE A 267 5.32 -8.74 11.94
CA ILE A 267 4.24 -7.99 11.29
C ILE A 267 2.93 -8.79 11.39
N GLY A 268 1.81 -8.09 11.53
CA GLY A 268 0.46 -8.68 11.59
C GLY A 268 -0.21 -8.78 10.23
N THR A 269 -1.40 -9.39 10.17
CA THR A 269 -2.16 -9.56 8.92
C THR A 269 -2.69 -8.25 8.32
N ASP A 270 -2.65 -7.15 9.07
CA ASP A 270 -3.04 -5.80 8.63
C ASP A 270 -1.86 -4.98 8.07
N ASP A 271 -0.62 -5.48 8.17
CA ASP A 271 0.62 -4.78 7.82
C ASP A 271 1.12 -5.06 6.38
N LEU A 272 0.22 -5.32 5.43
CA LEU A 272 0.60 -5.76 4.07
C LEU A 272 1.54 -4.78 3.35
N ASP A 273 1.36 -3.48 3.58
CA ASP A 273 2.17 -2.44 2.95
C ASP A 273 3.60 -2.36 3.51
N ARG A 274 3.81 -2.88 4.73
CA ARG A 274 5.11 -2.90 5.42
C ARG A 274 6.04 -4.00 4.93
N VAL A 275 5.54 -4.98 4.17
CA VAL A 275 6.36 -6.07 3.59
C VAL A 275 7.55 -5.52 2.80
N GLY A 276 7.35 -4.44 2.03
CA GLY A 276 8.41 -3.82 1.23
C GLY A 276 9.44 -3.00 2.02
N GLU A 277 9.28 -2.86 3.34
CA GLU A 277 10.28 -2.25 4.23
C GLU A 277 11.42 -3.20 4.58
N HIS A 278 11.25 -4.49 4.27
CA HIS A 278 12.15 -5.57 4.62
C HIS A 278 12.83 -6.16 3.39
N ASP A 279 13.92 -6.88 3.63
CA ASP A 279 14.71 -7.54 2.59
C ASP A 279 14.27 -9.00 2.37
N GLY A 280 13.48 -9.58 3.29
CA GLY A 280 12.90 -10.94 3.19
C GLY A 280 11.61 -11.08 4.02
N LEU A 281 10.84 -12.14 3.77
CA LEU A 281 9.58 -12.44 4.48
C LEU A 281 9.56 -13.90 4.96
N PHE A 282 9.20 -14.10 6.24
CA PHE A 282 8.96 -15.40 6.86
C PHE A 282 7.50 -15.49 7.36
N VAL A 283 6.70 -16.42 6.84
CA VAL A 283 5.27 -16.57 7.11
C VAL A 283 5.07 -17.62 8.19
N ARG A 284 4.50 -17.22 9.33
CA ARG A 284 4.10 -18.12 10.44
C ARG A 284 2.62 -18.00 10.82
N SER A 285 1.87 -17.17 10.11
CA SER A 285 0.40 -17.14 10.14
C SER A 285 -0.20 -18.22 9.22
N VAL A 286 -1.44 -18.63 9.52
CA VAL A 286 -2.14 -19.70 8.77
C VAL A 286 -2.17 -19.40 7.26
N THR A 287 -1.70 -20.38 6.46
CA THR A 287 -1.69 -20.30 5.01
C THR A 287 -2.96 -20.87 4.37
N GLY A 288 -3.24 -20.40 3.17
CA GLY A 288 -4.40 -20.79 2.35
C GLY A 288 -4.70 -19.70 1.33
N LEU A 289 -5.22 -20.09 0.16
CA LEU A 289 -5.48 -19.14 -0.95
C LEU A 289 -6.51 -18.06 -0.59
N ASP A 290 -7.36 -18.33 0.41
CA ASP A 290 -8.35 -17.43 0.98
C ASP A 290 -7.83 -16.64 2.20
N LYS A 291 -6.59 -16.90 2.66
CA LYS A 291 -6.02 -16.32 3.89
C LYS A 291 -5.18 -15.07 3.60
N PRO A 292 -5.06 -14.13 4.56
CA PRO A 292 -4.23 -12.93 4.39
C PRO A 292 -2.76 -13.24 4.04
N ALA A 293 -2.19 -14.30 4.63
CA ALA A 293 -0.79 -14.70 4.42
C ALA A 293 -0.43 -14.91 2.93
N TRP A 294 -1.37 -15.39 2.12
CA TRP A 294 -1.21 -15.53 0.68
C TRP A 294 -0.84 -14.22 -0.01
N ARG A 295 -1.52 -13.12 0.36
CA ARG A 295 -1.32 -11.79 -0.24
C ARG A 295 0.05 -11.22 0.12
N PHE A 296 0.55 -11.48 1.32
CA PHE A 296 1.87 -11.08 1.77
C PHE A 296 2.96 -11.82 0.98
N ALA A 297 2.82 -13.14 0.81
CA ALA A 297 3.76 -13.95 0.05
C ALA A 297 3.84 -13.51 -1.43
N VAL A 298 2.70 -13.27 -2.08
CA VAL A 298 2.64 -12.73 -3.46
C VAL A 298 3.29 -11.35 -3.55
N ARG A 299 3.07 -10.49 -2.56
CA ARG A 299 3.64 -9.15 -2.53
C ARG A 299 5.16 -9.18 -2.39
N ALA A 300 5.70 -10.01 -1.50
CA ALA A 300 7.12 -10.15 -1.27
C ALA A 300 7.84 -10.77 -2.48
N ASP A 301 7.25 -11.80 -3.10
CA ASP A 301 7.77 -12.40 -4.35
C ASP A 301 7.83 -11.37 -5.50
N ALA A 302 6.77 -10.57 -5.67
CA ALA A 302 6.74 -9.49 -6.65
C ALA A 302 7.79 -8.38 -6.40
N LEU A 303 8.36 -8.31 -5.20
CA LEU A 303 9.45 -7.40 -4.84
C LEU A 303 10.84 -8.06 -4.98
N GLY A 304 10.90 -9.31 -5.44
CA GLY A 304 12.15 -10.08 -5.54
C GLY A 304 12.75 -10.44 -4.18
N MET A 305 11.94 -10.43 -3.12
CA MET A 305 12.39 -10.77 -1.77
C MET A 305 12.50 -12.30 -1.63
N PRO A 306 13.46 -12.83 -0.85
CA PRO A 306 13.40 -14.20 -0.37
C PRO A 306 12.17 -14.37 0.53
N VAL A 307 11.30 -15.33 0.20
CA VAL A 307 10.05 -15.62 0.92
C VAL A 307 10.02 -17.07 1.37
N ILE A 308 9.73 -17.28 2.65
CA ILE A 308 9.25 -18.55 3.20
C ILE A 308 7.86 -18.26 3.77
N ASP A 309 6.75 -18.85 3.37
CA ASP A 309 6.59 -19.81 2.28
C ASP A 309 6.24 -19.09 0.98
N HIS A 310 6.83 -19.55 -0.13
CA HIS A 310 6.66 -18.90 -1.42
C HIS A 310 5.22 -19.09 -1.92
N PRO A 311 4.59 -18.14 -2.63
CA PRO A 311 3.20 -18.29 -3.06
C PRO A 311 2.99 -19.57 -3.91
N GLN A 312 3.90 -19.98 -4.78
CA GLN A 312 3.68 -21.25 -5.49
C GLN A 312 3.55 -22.48 -4.57
N ASP A 313 4.08 -22.42 -3.35
CA ASP A 313 4.10 -23.55 -2.42
C ASP A 313 2.71 -23.79 -1.84
N THR A 314 2.01 -22.76 -1.37
CA THR A 314 0.63 -22.91 -0.86
C THR A 314 -0.31 -23.44 -1.93
N VAL A 315 -0.17 -23.02 -3.19
CA VAL A 315 -0.98 -23.57 -4.31
C VAL A 315 -0.74 -25.07 -4.49
N ARG A 316 0.52 -25.49 -4.40
CA ARG A 316 0.91 -26.90 -4.61
C ARG A 316 0.52 -27.79 -3.44
N CYS A 317 0.65 -27.29 -2.21
CA CYS A 317 0.38 -28.05 -0.98
C CYS A 317 -1.10 -28.05 -0.58
N SER A 318 -1.88 -27.00 -0.87
CA SER A 318 -3.27 -26.91 -0.41
C SER A 318 -4.22 -27.90 -1.09
N ASN A 319 -3.85 -28.42 -2.27
CA ASN A 319 -4.70 -29.30 -3.06
C ASN A 319 -4.18 -30.75 -3.10
N LYS A 320 -4.91 -31.66 -2.45
CA LYS A 320 -4.53 -33.07 -2.29
C LYS A 320 -4.52 -33.86 -3.60
N VAL A 321 -5.35 -33.48 -4.58
CA VAL A 321 -5.37 -34.11 -5.91
C VAL A 321 -4.14 -33.68 -6.71
N TYR A 322 -3.77 -32.39 -6.64
CA TYR A 322 -2.55 -31.88 -7.24
C TYR A 322 -1.31 -32.60 -6.68
N LEU A 323 -1.22 -32.71 -5.35
CA LEU A 323 -0.13 -33.43 -4.69
C LEU A 323 -0.08 -34.91 -5.13
N TYR A 324 -1.23 -35.59 -5.18
CA TYR A 324 -1.30 -36.97 -5.66
C TYR A 324 -0.74 -37.13 -7.09
N GLU A 325 -1.15 -36.30 -8.05
CA GLU A 325 -0.64 -36.35 -9.42
C GLU A 325 0.86 -36.02 -9.50
N LEU A 326 1.33 -35.08 -8.67
CA LEU A 326 2.74 -34.71 -8.58
C LEU A 326 3.61 -35.88 -8.09
N LEU A 327 3.19 -36.54 -7.01
CA LEU A 327 3.88 -37.70 -6.43
C LEU A 327 3.86 -38.88 -7.40
N LYS A 328 2.71 -39.13 -8.06
CA LYS A 328 2.56 -40.16 -9.09
C LYS A 328 3.53 -39.97 -10.24
N ARG A 329 3.59 -38.76 -10.80
CA ARG A 329 4.50 -38.42 -11.90
C ARG A 329 5.96 -38.60 -11.51
N ALA A 330 6.32 -38.26 -10.27
CA ALA A 330 7.67 -38.43 -9.74
C ALA A 330 8.01 -39.86 -9.28
N SER A 331 7.05 -40.79 -9.41
CA SER A 331 7.16 -42.17 -8.92
C SER A 331 7.57 -42.24 -7.45
N LEU A 332 7.00 -41.35 -6.64
CA LEU A 332 7.20 -41.37 -5.19
C LEU A 332 6.21 -42.34 -4.52
N PRO A 333 6.66 -43.14 -3.54
CA PRO A 333 5.77 -44.03 -2.82
C PRO A 333 4.70 -43.26 -2.05
N MET A 334 3.45 -43.64 -2.25
CA MET A 334 2.28 -43.11 -1.56
C MET A 334 1.24 -44.23 -1.45
N PRO A 335 0.24 -44.15 -0.56
CA PRO A 335 -0.83 -45.13 -0.51
C PRO A 335 -1.50 -45.26 -1.89
N THR A 336 -1.94 -46.48 -2.25
CA THR A 336 -2.71 -46.69 -3.48
C THR A 336 -3.90 -45.74 -3.47
N SER A 337 -4.03 -44.93 -4.51
CA SER A 337 -4.94 -43.79 -4.52
C SER A 337 -5.77 -43.74 -5.81
N LYS A 338 -7.02 -43.30 -5.69
CA LYS A 338 -7.95 -43.12 -6.81
C LYS A 338 -8.70 -41.80 -6.64
N VAL A 339 -8.70 -40.99 -7.70
CA VAL A 339 -9.52 -39.77 -7.80
C VAL A 339 -10.81 -40.13 -8.53
N PHE A 340 -11.95 -39.70 -7.99
CA PHE A 340 -13.24 -39.98 -8.61
C PHE A 340 -14.27 -38.88 -8.33
N GLY A 341 -15.35 -38.86 -9.13
CA GLY A 341 -16.43 -37.89 -9.06
C GLY A 341 -17.81 -38.54 -8.83
N ALA A 342 -18.87 -37.75 -9.01
CA ALA A 342 -20.25 -38.22 -8.89
C ALA A 342 -20.53 -39.42 -9.81
N GLY A 343 -21.20 -40.44 -9.26
CA GLY A 343 -21.60 -41.66 -9.99
C GLY A 343 -20.67 -42.86 -9.80
N THR A 344 -19.51 -42.71 -9.16
CA THR A 344 -18.63 -43.85 -8.82
C THR A 344 -19.19 -44.64 -7.63
N THR A 345 -19.27 -45.97 -7.73
CA THR A 345 -19.84 -46.81 -6.65
C THR A 345 -18.79 -47.22 -5.62
N TYR A 346 -19.24 -47.71 -4.45
CA TYR A 346 -18.35 -48.24 -3.41
C TYR A 346 -17.51 -49.40 -3.95
N GLU A 347 -18.11 -50.33 -4.70
CA GLU A 347 -17.47 -51.53 -5.24
C GLU A 347 -16.35 -51.17 -6.23
N GLU A 348 -16.54 -50.13 -7.05
CA GLU A 348 -15.54 -49.62 -7.99
C GLU A 348 -14.32 -49.01 -7.29
N VAL A 349 -14.50 -48.45 -6.08
CA VAL A 349 -13.39 -47.91 -5.29
C VAL A 349 -12.74 -49.03 -4.47
N ALA A 350 -13.53 -49.86 -3.79
CA ALA A 350 -13.07 -50.97 -2.96
C ALA A 350 -12.29 -52.02 -3.76
N SER A 351 -12.69 -52.34 -4.98
CA SER A 351 -11.95 -53.24 -5.88
C SER A 351 -10.56 -52.73 -6.23
N SER A 352 -10.36 -51.41 -6.27
CA SER A 352 -9.08 -50.78 -6.60
C SER A 352 -8.18 -50.51 -5.38
N LEU A 353 -8.76 -50.22 -4.21
CA LEU A 353 -8.00 -49.77 -3.03
C LEU A 353 -7.99 -50.78 -1.87
N GLY A 354 -8.82 -51.81 -1.93
CA GLY A 354 -9.13 -52.66 -0.77
C GLY A 354 -9.99 -51.95 0.27
N THR A 355 -10.31 -52.64 1.36
CA THR A 355 -11.10 -52.10 2.47
C THR A 355 -10.38 -52.30 3.81
N PRO A 356 -10.47 -51.34 4.75
CA PRO A 356 -11.06 -50.01 4.60
C PRO A 356 -10.19 -49.07 3.74
N PHE A 357 -10.78 -47.99 3.20
CA PHE A 357 -10.06 -46.91 2.54
C PHE A 357 -10.41 -45.55 3.17
N VAL A 358 -9.64 -44.52 2.86
CA VAL A 358 -9.83 -43.16 3.38
C VAL A 358 -10.21 -42.23 2.24
N VAL A 359 -11.28 -41.44 2.41
CA VAL A 359 -11.73 -40.42 1.44
C VAL A 359 -11.44 -39.03 1.99
N LYS A 360 -10.87 -38.16 1.14
CA LYS A 360 -10.44 -36.80 1.47
C LYS A 360 -10.99 -35.81 0.43
N LEU A 361 -11.42 -34.63 0.89
CA LEU A 361 -11.68 -33.49 0.00
C LEU A 361 -10.37 -32.98 -0.61
N PRO A 362 -10.36 -32.49 -1.87
CA PRO A 362 -9.18 -31.90 -2.50
C PRO A 362 -8.65 -30.67 -1.74
N ASP A 363 -9.55 -29.76 -1.36
CA ASP A 363 -9.24 -28.53 -0.63
C ASP A 363 -9.73 -28.66 0.81
N GLY A 364 -8.80 -28.76 1.77
CA GLY A 364 -9.13 -28.86 3.18
C GLY A 364 -7.91 -29.04 4.07
N SER A 365 -7.91 -28.33 5.20
CA SER A 365 -6.87 -28.34 6.24
C SER A 365 -7.40 -28.94 7.56
N PHE A 366 -6.49 -29.33 8.46
CA PHE A 366 -6.78 -29.81 9.84
C PHE A 366 -7.60 -31.10 9.99
N SER A 367 -7.54 -32.02 9.02
CA SER A 367 -8.17 -33.36 9.06
C SER A 367 -9.69 -33.38 9.23
N ALA A 368 -10.38 -32.24 9.12
CA ALA A 368 -11.82 -32.11 9.37
C ALA A 368 -12.71 -32.73 8.26
N ALA A 369 -12.13 -33.11 7.13
CA ALA A 369 -12.82 -33.70 5.97
C ALA A 369 -12.17 -35.01 5.48
N VAL A 370 -11.70 -35.82 6.43
CA VAL A 370 -11.05 -37.12 6.18
C VAL A 370 -11.90 -38.22 6.81
N HIS A 371 -12.47 -39.09 6.00
CA HIS A 371 -13.38 -40.15 6.45
C HIS A 371 -12.80 -41.53 6.14
N ARG A 372 -12.79 -42.42 7.14
CA ARG A 372 -12.45 -43.85 6.95
C ARG A 372 -13.72 -44.59 6.56
N ILE A 373 -13.69 -45.24 5.41
CA ILE A 373 -14.80 -45.98 4.81
C ILE A 373 -14.50 -47.48 4.93
N ALA A 374 -15.27 -48.18 5.75
CA ALA A 374 -15.14 -49.63 5.94
C ALA A 374 -16.24 -50.42 5.22
N SER A 375 -17.42 -49.83 5.01
CA SER A 375 -18.57 -50.49 4.39
C SER A 375 -19.28 -49.62 3.33
N PRO A 376 -20.19 -50.20 2.52
CA PRO A 376 -21.05 -49.44 1.61
C PRO A 376 -21.90 -48.37 2.33
N GLU A 377 -22.34 -48.65 3.56
CA GLU A 377 -23.12 -47.70 4.38
C GLU A 377 -22.31 -46.46 4.75
N ASP A 378 -21.03 -46.63 5.15
CA ASP A 378 -20.11 -45.52 5.42
C ASP A 378 -19.94 -44.63 4.18
N TYR A 379 -19.81 -45.27 3.00
CA TYR A 379 -19.65 -44.58 1.72
C TYR A 379 -20.89 -43.75 1.40
N ALA A 380 -22.08 -44.35 1.49
CA ALA A 380 -23.36 -43.68 1.24
C ALA A 380 -23.61 -42.52 2.22
N HIS A 381 -23.13 -42.63 3.46
CA HIS A 381 -23.28 -41.58 4.46
C HIS A 381 -22.36 -40.37 4.21
N HIS A 382 -21.08 -40.60 3.87
CA HIS A 382 -20.09 -39.52 3.80
C HIS A 382 -19.87 -38.95 2.40
N VAL A 383 -19.72 -39.81 1.38
CA VAL A 383 -19.20 -39.41 0.07
C VAL A 383 -20.15 -38.50 -0.73
N PRO A 384 -21.48 -38.70 -0.75
CA PRO A 384 -22.40 -37.79 -1.44
C PRO A 384 -22.33 -36.35 -0.92
N GLY A 385 -22.17 -36.16 0.40
CA GLY A 385 -22.03 -34.84 1.01
C GLY A 385 -20.72 -34.15 0.62
N MET A 386 -19.63 -34.92 0.51
CA MET A 386 -18.34 -34.41 0.03
C MET A 386 -18.41 -34.01 -1.45
N LEU A 387 -19.04 -34.81 -2.30
CA LEU A 387 -19.19 -34.54 -3.73
C LEU A 387 -20.14 -33.38 -4.06
N LYS A 388 -21.01 -32.97 -3.11
CA LYS A 388 -21.74 -31.70 -3.22
C LYS A 388 -20.84 -30.48 -3.03
N ARG A 389 -19.73 -30.63 -2.31
CA ARG A 389 -18.80 -29.54 -1.98
C ARG A 389 -17.62 -29.45 -2.96
N SER A 390 -17.24 -30.56 -3.59
CA SER A 390 -16.18 -30.62 -4.59
C SER A 390 -16.53 -31.63 -5.69
N PRO A 391 -16.30 -31.32 -6.98
CA PRO A 391 -16.61 -32.23 -8.08
C PRO A 391 -15.79 -33.53 -8.06
N LEU A 392 -14.67 -33.55 -7.34
CA LEU A 392 -13.77 -34.69 -7.21
C LEU A 392 -13.42 -34.92 -5.73
N VAL A 393 -13.13 -36.18 -5.39
CA VAL A 393 -12.53 -36.56 -4.09
C VAL A 393 -11.34 -37.49 -4.32
N LEU A 394 -10.42 -37.50 -3.37
CA LEU A 394 -9.29 -38.42 -3.36
C LEU A 394 -9.57 -39.55 -2.37
N ALA A 395 -9.56 -40.80 -2.84
CA ALA A 395 -9.57 -41.97 -1.98
C ALA A 395 -8.19 -42.63 -1.96
N GLN A 396 -7.80 -43.15 -0.79
CA GLN A 396 -6.51 -43.78 -0.56
C GLN A 396 -6.69 -45.07 0.26
N SER A 397 -5.92 -46.11 -0.03
CA SER A 397 -5.88 -47.33 0.78
C SER A 397 -5.51 -46.99 2.23
N PHE A 398 -6.19 -47.61 3.21
CA PHE A 398 -5.90 -47.35 4.61
C PHE A 398 -4.57 -48.01 5.02
N VAL A 399 -3.62 -47.21 5.49
CA VAL A 399 -2.34 -47.68 6.04
C VAL A 399 -2.40 -47.57 7.56
N LYS A 400 -2.43 -48.72 8.25
CA LYS A 400 -2.40 -48.76 9.71
C LYS A 400 -0.99 -48.43 10.20
N SER A 401 -0.88 -47.51 11.16
CA SER A 401 0.38 -47.18 11.83
C SER A 401 0.11 -46.77 13.28
N GLU A 402 1.09 -46.96 14.16
CA GLU A 402 1.03 -46.52 15.57
C GLU A 402 1.36 -45.02 15.72
N PHE A 403 2.05 -44.47 14.73
CA PHE A 403 2.43 -43.06 14.64
C PHE A 403 2.65 -42.65 13.18
N ASP A 404 2.63 -41.35 12.92
CA ASP A 404 3.02 -40.77 11.63
C ASP A 404 4.39 -40.11 11.78
N TRP A 405 5.29 -40.36 10.83
CA TRP A 405 6.53 -39.62 10.72
C TRP A 405 6.24 -38.24 10.16
N ARG A 406 6.80 -37.20 10.77
CA ARG A 406 6.93 -35.89 10.16
C ARG A 406 8.39 -35.58 9.96
N VAL A 407 8.77 -35.31 8.73
CA VAL A 407 10.09 -34.78 8.41
C VAL A 407 9.89 -33.36 7.93
N THR A 408 10.37 -32.40 8.71
CA THR A 408 10.40 -31.00 8.28
C THR A 408 11.65 -30.79 7.44
N VAL A 409 11.49 -30.21 6.26
CA VAL A 409 12.53 -30.03 5.24
C VAL A 409 12.66 -28.55 4.95
N LEU A 410 13.90 -28.06 4.88
CA LEU A 410 14.24 -26.71 4.44
C LEU A 410 15.30 -26.82 3.36
N ASP A 411 15.10 -26.19 2.20
CA ASP A 411 16.11 -26.16 1.13
C ASP A 411 16.58 -27.59 0.72
N GLY A 412 15.60 -28.49 0.61
CA GLY A 412 15.81 -29.90 0.24
C GLY A 412 16.51 -30.76 1.30
N ARG A 413 16.78 -30.23 2.50
CA ARG A 413 17.50 -30.92 3.59
C ARG A 413 16.62 -31.07 4.84
N PRO A 414 16.77 -32.16 5.62
CA PRO A 414 15.98 -32.35 6.83
C PRO A 414 16.36 -31.30 7.89
N LEU A 415 15.36 -30.55 8.34
CA LEU A 415 15.46 -29.56 9.40
C LEU A 415 15.24 -30.19 10.78
N PHE A 416 14.20 -31.02 10.95
CA PHE A 416 13.98 -31.85 12.14
C PHE A 416 13.02 -33.00 11.82
N VAL A 417 12.97 -34.02 12.69
CA VAL A 417 12.16 -35.23 12.49
C VAL A 417 11.38 -35.56 13.77
N CYS A 418 10.08 -35.82 13.64
CA CYS A 418 9.20 -36.15 14.74
C CYS A 418 8.36 -37.39 14.44
N ARG A 419 7.92 -38.10 15.49
CA ARG A 419 6.84 -39.08 15.45
C ARG A 419 5.62 -38.51 16.15
N TYR A 420 4.51 -38.43 15.42
CA TYR A 420 3.22 -38.04 15.95
C TYR A 420 2.40 -39.31 16.21
N HIS A 421 2.24 -39.68 17.47
CA HIS A 421 1.50 -40.87 17.85
C HIS A 421 0.00 -40.70 17.68
N MET A 422 -0.71 -41.79 17.38
CA MET A 422 -2.17 -41.78 17.35
C MET A 422 -2.75 -41.54 18.75
N VAL A 423 -3.92 -40.90 18.84
CA VAL A 423 -4.63 -40.81 20.13
C VAL A 423 -5.04 -42.23 20.56
N PRO A 424 -4.88 -42.64 21.84
CA PRO A 424 -5.27 -43.97 22.29
C PRO A 424 -6.72 -44.30 21.92
N GLY A 425 -6.93 -45.43 21.24
CA GLY A 425 -8.24 -45.86 20.73
C GLY A 425 -8.73 -45.15 19.46
N HIS A 426 -7.93 -44.26 18.87
CA HIS A 426 -8.22 -43.55 17.63
C HIS A 426 -7.19 -43.87 16.54
N TRP A 427 -7.57 -43.73 15.28
CA TRP A 427 -6.69 -43.97 14.12
C TRP A 427 -6.00 -42.70 13.58
N GLN A 428 -6.13 -41.57 14.28
CA GLN A 428 -5.57 -40.27 13.89
C GLN A 428 -4.79 -39.68 15.07
N ILE A 429 -3.84 -38.80 14.76
CA ILE A 429 -3.01 -38.08 15.74
C ILE A 429 -3.78 -37.00 16.53
N ARG A 430 -5.02 -36.71 16.12
CA ARG A 430 -5.94 -35.76 16.73
C ARG A 430 -7.34 -36.34 16.77
N SER A 431 -8.03 -36.20 17.89
CA SER A 431 -9.45 -36.59 18.04
C SER A 431 -10.26 -35.43 18.60
N ILE A 432 -11.50 -35.27 18.12
CA ILE A 432 -12.45 -34.27 18.62
C ILE A 432 -13.61 -35.01 19.30
N ALA A 433 -13.84 -34.74 20.58
CA ALA A 433 -14.97 -35.28 21.34
C ALA A 433 -15.73 -34.12 22.00
N GLY A 434 -16.86 -33.72 21.41
CA GLY A 434 -17.57 -32.50 21.80
C GLY A 434 -16.72 -31.25 21.54
N ALA A 435 -16.55 -30.40 22.56
CA ALA A 435 -15.70 -29.20 22.49
C ALA A 435 -14.22 -29.46 22.85
N GLN A 436 -13.87 -30.69 23.28
CA GLN A 436 -12.48 -31.02 23.64
C GLN A 436 -11.71 -31.60 22.45
N VAL A 437 -10.53 -31.03 22.20
CA VAL A 437 -9.56 -31.53 21.23
C VAL A 437 -8.46 -32.26 22.01
N ARG A 438 -8.17 -33.51 21.64
CA ARG A 438 -7.04 -34.29 22.18
C ARG A 438 -6.02 -34.56 21.08
N TYR A 439 -4.74 -34.43 21.43
CA TYR A 439 -3.61 -34.74 20.55
C TYR A 439 -2.86 -35.95 21.09
N GLY A 440 -2.29 -36.76 20.19
CA GLY A 440 -1.38 -37.81 20.56
C GLY A 440 -0.01 -37.26 20.98
N ARG A 441 0.81 -38.11 21.60
CA ARG A 441 2.18 -37.77 22.02
C ARG A 441 3.02 -37.43 20.79
N VAL A 442 3.87 -36.41 20.90
CA VAL A 442 4.92 -36.10 19.92
C VAL A 442 6.26 -36.54 20.50
N GLU A 443 7.06 -37.25 19.71
CA GLU A 443 8.41 -37.67 20.04
C GLU A 443 9.37 -37.10 18.98
N SER A 444 10.24 -36.16 19.38
CA SER A 444 11.30 -35.64 18.52
C SER A 444 12.42 -36.68 18.39
N ILE A 445 12.98 -36.82 17.19
CA ILE A 445 14.01 -37.81 16.85
C ILE A 445 15.22 -37.05 16.29
N PRO A 446 16.44 -37.28 16.83
CA PRO A 446 17.65 -36.68 16.26
C PRO A 446 17.79 -36.99 14.76
N ARG A 447 18.14 -35.97 13.96
CA ARG A 447 18.20 -36.06 12.49
C ARG A 447 19.08 -37.21 11.99
N ASP A 448 20.20 -37.45 12.68
CA ASP A 448 21.18 -38.49 12.38
C ASP A 448 20.71 -39.91 12.73
N LYS A 449 19.70 -40.03 13.62
CA LYS A 449 19.09 -41.30 14.03
C LYS A 449 17.78 -41.61 13.30
N ALA A 450 17.24 -40.65 12.54
CA ALA A 450 16.05 -40.86 11.75
C ALA A 450 16.29 -41.89 10.62
N PRO A 451 15.33 -42.77 10.31
CA PRO A 451 15.49 -43.76 9.24
C PRO A 451 15.81 -43.08 7.89
N SER A 452 16.91 -43.49 7.27
CA SER A 452 17.44 -42.80 6.07
C SER A 452 16.50 -42.88 4.85
N ASP A 453 15.70 -43.94 4.75
CA ASP A 453 14.70 -44.15 3.73
C ASP A 453 13.52 -43.17 3.90
N VAL A 454 13.02 -42.98 5.12
CA VAL A 454 11.98 -42.01 5.47
C VAL A 454 12.44 -40.59 5.12
N VAL A 455 13.65 -40.21 5.54
CA VAL A 455 14.22 -38.88 5.28
C VAL A 455 14.43 -38.64 3.79
N LYS A 456 14.96 -39.62 3.04
CA LYS A 456 15.17 -39.50 1.59
C LYS A 456 13.87 -39.30 0.83
N VAL A 457 12.83 -40.10 1.14
CA VAL A 457 11.52 -39.96 0.49
C VAL A 457 10.88 -38.62 0.83
N ALA A 458 10.99 -38.17 2.07
CA ALA A 458 10.50 -36.86 2.50
C ALA A 458 11.19 -35.70 1.76
N CYS A 459 12.52 -35.68 1.74
CA CYS A 459 13.27 -34.62 1.05
C CYS A 459 12.98 -34.60 -0.45
N LYS A 460 12.84 -35.77 -1.07
CA LYS A 460 12.44 -35.86 -2.49
C LYS A 460 11.02 -35.34 -2.71
N ALA A 461 10.06 -35.64 -1.83
CA ALA A 461 8.71 -35.11 -1.91
C ALA A 461 8.68 -33.57 -1.79
N ALA A 462 9.38 -33.02 -0.79
CA ALA A 462 9.52 -31.58 -0.58
C ALA A 462 10.16 -30.87 -1.80
N SER A 463 11.18 -31.47 -2.41
CA SER A 463 11.86 -30.90 -3.60
C SER A 463 10.95 -30.75 -4.84
N LEU A 464 9.83 -31.48 -4.90
CA LEU A 464 8.83 -31.30 -5.96
C LEU A 464 7.96 -30.06 -5.73
N ILE A 465 7.93 -29.54 -4.51
CA ILE A 465 7.23 -28.31 -4.14
C ILE A 465 8.15 -27.11 -4.36
N GLY A 466 9.34 -27.10 -3.76
CA GLY A 466 10.28 -25.98 -3.89
C GLY A 466 11.45 -26.05 -2.92
N GLU A 467 12.00 -24.88 -2.58
CA GLU A 467 13.16 -24.70 -1.68
C GLU A 467 12.80 -24.06 -0.32
N GLY A 468 11.51 -23.91 -0.04
CA GLY A 468 10.95 -23.35 1.18
C GLY A 468 10.99 -24.31 2.38
N LEU A 469 10.09 -24.10 3.33
CA LEU A 469 9.95 -24.89 4.55
C LEU A 469 8.76 -25.83 4.43
N TYR A 470 8.96 -27.15 4.48
CA TYR A 470 7.90 -28.12 4.24
C TYR A 470 7.81 -29.17 5.34
N GLY A 471 6.61 -29.47 5.81
CA GLY A 471 6.37 -30.63 6.67
C GLY A 471 5.87 -31.80 5.84
N VAL A 472 6.65 -32.87 5.74
CA VAL A 472 6.25 -34.06 4.99
C VAL A 472 5.78 -35.15 5.95
N ASP A 473 4.55 -35.60 5.76
CA ASP A 473 3.94 -36.68 6.52
C ASP A 473 4.11 -38.02 5.84
N LEU A 474 4.64 -39.00 6.58
CA LEU A 474 4.86 -40.35 6.08
C LEU A 474 4.33 -41.41 7.04
N LYS A 475 3.82 -42.49 6.46
CA LYS A 475 3.61 -43.77 7.15
C LYS A 475 4.60 -44.79 6.61
N VAL A 476 4.90 -45.83 7.37
CA VAL A 476 5.69 -46.97 6.89
C VAL A 476 4.74 -48.12 6.59
N GLY A 477 4.61 -48.46 5.31
CA GLY A 477 3.91 -49.65 4.86
C GLY A 477 4.83 -50.88 4.82
N PRO A 478 4.33 -52.05 4.38
CA PRO A 478 5.14 -53.26 4.24
C PRO A 478 6.37 -53.08 3.36
N ASP A 479 6.25 -52.25 2.31
CA ASP A 479 7.29 -52.04 1.29
C ASP A 479 8.11 -50.75 1.51
N GLY A 480 7.95 -50.10 2.67
CA GLY A 480 8.71 -48.89 3.05
C GLY A 480 7.87 -47.63 3.27
N PRO A 481 8.50 -46.44 3.30
CA PRO A 481 7.83 -45.18 3.60
C PRO A 481 6.90 -44.74 2.47
N LEU A 482 5.71 -44.24 2.84
CA LEU A 482 4.66 -43.77 1.95
C LEU A 482 4.32 -42.32 2.32
N VAL A 483 4.40 -41.40 1.35
CA VAL A 483 4.04 -39.99 1.52
C VAL A 483 2.52 -39.86 1.65
N ILE A 484 2.08 -39.17 2.69
CA ILE A 484 0.67 -38.94 3.02
C ILE A 484 0.25 -37.51 2.66
N GLU A 485 1.06 -36.52 3.02
CA GLU A 485 0.81 -35.10 2.81
C GLU A 485 2.13 -34.30 2.83
N VAL A 486 2.13 -33.14 2.17
CA VAL A 486 3.19 -32.12 2.27
C VAL A 486 2.52 -30.82 2.67
N ASN A 487 2.94 -30.23 3.78
CA ASN A 487 2.44 -28.97 4.32
C ASN A 487 3.43 -27.85 3.98
N ASP A 488 2.94 -26.77 3.37
CA ASP A 488 3.71 -25.56 3.06
C ASP A 488 4.05 -24.73 4.30
N ASN A 489 3.25 -24.78 5.37
CA ASN A 489 3.52 -24.03 6.60
C ASN A 489 3.48 -24.96 7.82
N PRO A 490 4.49 -25.85 7.99
CA PRO A 490 4.50 -26.82 9.08
C PRO A 490 4.67 -26.14 10.43
N ASN A 491 4.23 -26.82 11.49
CA ASN A 491 4.50 -26.41 12.87
C ASN A 491 6.01 -26.25 13.11
N LEU A 492 6.36 -25.23 13.88
CA LEU A 492 7.69 -25.02 14.45
C LEU A 492 7.47 -24.44 15.83
N ASP A 493 7.50 -25.29 16.84
CA ASP A 493 7.17 -24.95 18.22
C ASP A 493 8.30 -25.33 19.19
N THR A 494 8.70 -24.34 19.99
CA THR A 494 9.70 -24.51 21.06
C THR A 494 9.20 -25.49 22.11
N GLY A 495 10.05 -26.43 22.53
CA GLY A 495 9.75 -27.44 23.54
C GLY A 495 9.07 -28.70 23.02
N TYR A 496 8.81 -28.78 21.70
CA TYR A 496 8.32 -29.98 21.03
C TYR A 496 9.19 -30.33 19.83
N ASP A 497 9.26 -29.45 18.84
CA ASP A 497 9.93 -29.73 17.56
C ASP A 497 11.46 -29.57 17.68
N ASP A 498 11.91 -28.71 18.60
CA ASP A 498 13.33 -28.35 18.77
C ASP A 498 14.03 -29.03 19.95
N VAL A 499 13.41 -30.05 20.55
CA VAL A 499 13.93 -30.73 21.75
C VAL A 499 15.30 -31.38 21.51
N GLU A 500 15.47 -32.06 20.37
CA GLU A 500 16.69 -32.81 20.07
C GLU A 500 17.78 -31.95 19.38
N ASP A 501 17.37 -31.00 18.54
CA ASP A 501 18.28 -30.22 17.69
C ASP A 501 18.51 -28.76 18.16
N GLY A 502 17.67 -28.25 19.07
CA GLY A 502 17.85 -26.95 19.72
C GLY A 502 17.99 -25.76 18.77
N ASP A 503 18.94 -24.86 19.08
CA ASP A 503 19.16 -23.61 18.32
C ASP A 503 19.58 -23.86 16.86
N SER A 504 20.09 -25.06 16.52
CA SER A 504 20.57 -25.38 15.17
C SER A 504 19.47 -25.33 14.11
N ILE A 505 18.22 -25.65 14.48
CA ILE A 505 17.04 -25.52 13.60
C ILE A 505 16.86 -24.04 13.18
N TYR A 506 16.93 -23.14 14.14
CA TYR A 506 16.73 -21.72 13.90
C TYR A 506 17.92 -21.13 13.12
N ASP A 507 19.15 -21.57 13.42
CA ASP A 507 20.34 -21.18 12.67
C ASP A 507 20.26 -21.60 11.19
N ASP A 508 19.70 -22.77 10.88
CA ASP A 508 19.47 -23.22 9.51
C ASP A 508 18.48 -22.30 8.77
N ILE A 509 17.41 -21.85 9.44
CA ILE A 509 16.44 -20.88 8.90
C ILE A 509 17.11 -19.52 8.64
N VAL A 510 17.91 -19.02 9.58
CA VAL A 510 18.64 -17.75 9.39
C VAL A 510 19.61 -17.88 8.21
N THR A 511 20.33 -19.01 8.13
CA THR A 511 21.27 -19.31 7.05
C THR A 511 20.58 -19.35 5.68
N TRP A 512 19.33 -19.82 5.62
CA TRP A 512 18.53 -19.79 4.40
C TRP A 512 18.33 -18.35 3.90
N PHE A 513 17.95 -17.44 4.80
CA PHE A 513 17.79 -16.02 4.48
C PHE A 513 19.14 -15.36 4.16
N GLU A 514 20.18 -15.54 4.97
CA GLU A 514 21.51 -14.94 4.75
C GLU A 514 22.07 -15.22 3.34
N LYS A 515 21.87 -16.45 2.83
CA LYS A 515 22.31 -16.86 1.49
C LYS A 515 21.57 -16.16 0.35
N ARG A 516 20.32 -15.74 0.60
CA ARG A 516 19.40 -15.21 -0.41
C ARG A 516 19.17 -13.71 -0.27
N LEU A 517 19.54 -13.13 0.87
CA LEU A 517 19.51 -11.70 1.12
C LEU A 517 20.65 -10.97 0.39
N PRO A 518 20.41 -9.77 -0.16
CA PRO A 518 21.42 -9.02 -0.91
C PRO A 518 22.66 -8.66 -0.07
N PRO A 519 23.89 -8.60 -0.66
CA PRO A 519 25.17 -8.39 0.05
C PRO A 519 25.21 -7.14 0.96
N GLU A 520 25.81 -7.26 2.15
CA GLU A 520 26.01 -6.15 3.11
C GLU A 520 27.14 -5.24 2.61
N ARG A 521 26.89 -3.91 2.52
CA ARG A 521 27.87 -2.94 2.01
C ARG A 521 28.62 -2.28 3.17
N ALA A 522 29.96 -2.32 3.14
CA ALA A 522 30.84 -1.90 4.22
C ALA A 522 30.68 -0.41 4.62
N THR A 523 30.58 -0.17 5.93
CA THR A 523 30.41 1.13 6.56
C THR A 523 31.76 1.85 6.78
N LYS A 524 31.81 3.15 6.50
CA LYS A 524 32.77 4.09 7.13
C LYS A 524 31.98 4.97 8.11
N GLU A 525 32.40 5.01 9.37
CA GLU A 525 31.76 5.76 10.46
C GLU A 525 31.89 7.29 10.28
N PRO A 526 30.87 8.08 10.67
CA PRO A 526 30.95 9.54 10.63
C PRO A 526 31.43 10.14 11.96
N SER A 527 32.52 10.93 11.90
CA SER A 527 32.97 11.79 12.99
C SER A 527 32.03 12.99 13.18
N MET A 528 31.60 13.24 14.41
CA MET A 528 30.82 14.42 14.77
C MET A 528 31.64 15.71 14.67
N THR A 529 31.14 16.70 13.92
CA THR A 529 31.14 18.12 14.31
C THR A 529 30.10 18.87 13.46
N PRO A 530 29.42 19.89 14.01
CA PRO A 530 28.23 20.47 13.40
C PRO A 530 28.61 21.54 12.37
N LYS A 531 28.10 21.40 11.14
CA LYS A 531 28.02 22.51 10.17
C LYS A 531 26.57 22.81 9.88
N GLN A 532 26.17 24.03 10.23
CA GLN A 532 25.00 24.69 9.69
C GLN A 532 25.02 24.62 8.16
N LYS A 533 23.90 24.25 7.55
CA LYS A 533 23.61 24.54 6.15
C LYS A 533 22.24 25.21 6.07
N ALA A 534 22.29 26.44 5.58
CA ALA A 534 21.14 27.14 5.03
C ALA A 534 20.54 26.34 3.86
N SER A 535 19.23 26.47 3.77
CA SER A 535 18.30 26.02 2.75
C SER A 535 18.68 26.43 1.32
N ASP A 536 18.44 25.51 0.37
CA ASP A 536 18.20 25.82 -1.04
C ASP A 536 17.25 24.76 -1.63
N ASP A 537 16.24 25.23 -2.35
CA ASP A 537 14.92 24.65 -2.64
C ASP A 537 14.89 23.41 -3.56
N GLY A 538 13.92 22.48 -3.53
CA GLY A 538 12.60 22.50 -2.91
C GLY A 538 11.59 21.67 -3.73
N MET A 539 11.80 20.36 -3.88
CA MET A 539 10.81 19.41 -4.43
C MET A 539 11.19 17.99 -4.02
N ALA A 540 10.66 17.50 -2.89
CA ALA A 540 10.59 16.05 -2.68
C ALA A 540 9.77 15.41 -3.82
N PRO A 541 10.06 14.18 -4.27
CA PRO A 541 9.21 13.51 -5.25
C PRO A 541 7.77 13.51 -4.73
N LEU A 542 6.81 13.93 -5.56
CA LEU A 542 5.41 14.13 -5.13
C LEU A 542 4.79 12.89 -4.47
N ARG A 543 5.29 11.70 -4.83
CA ARG A 543 4.88 10.39 -4.27
C ARG A 543 5.76 9.86 -3.13
N ALA A 544 6.87 10.53 -2.80
CA ALA A 544 7.73 10.09 -1.72
C ALA A 544 7.05 10.40 -0.37
N PRO A 545 7.08 9.50 0.62
CA PRO A 545 6.51 9.77 1.92
C PRO A 545 7.13 11.03 2.55
N TYR A 546 6.29 11.91 3.07
CA TYR A 546 6.65 13.10 3.85
C TYR A 546 6.67 12.78 5.34
N GLY A 547 7.87 12.75 5.91
CA GLY A 547 8.05 12.24 7.26
C GLY A 547 7.75 10.74 7.36
N ARG A 548 7.78 10.23 8.58
CA ARG A 548 7.41 8.84 8.88
C ARG A 548 6.16 8.85 9.73
N VAL A 549 5.25 7.92 9.48
CA VAL A 549 4.13 7.64 10.36
C VAL A 549 4.68 6.99 11.64
N PRO A 550 4.61 7.64 12.82
CA PRO A 550 5.02 7.03 14.07
C PRO A 550 4.15 5.82 14.42
N VAL A 551 4.79 4.72 14.81
CA VAL A 551 4.12 3.52 15.32
C VAL A 551 3.81 3.73 16.80
N ARG A 552 2.56 3.56 17.20
CA ARG A 552 2.12 3.68 18.59
C ARG A 552 1.22 2.50 18.97
N HIS A 553 1.53 1.85 20.07
CA HIS A 553 0.82 0.66 20.57
C HIS A 553 -0.13 0.95 21.74
N THR A 554 -0.11 2.17 22.28
CA THR A 554 -0.96 2.58 23.42
C THR A 554 -1.97 3.65 22.99
N PRO A 555 -3.20 3.64 23.55
CA PRO A 555 -4.17 4.70 23.32
C PRO A 555 -3.60 6.08 23.67
N TYR A 556 -4.12 7.11 23.01
CA TYR A 556 -3.79 8.50 23.33
C TYR A 556 -4.54 8.95 24.59
N ALA A 557 -3.87 9.70 25.45
CA ALA A 557 -4.54 10.43 26.51
C ALA A 557 -5.39 11.57 25.91
N SER A 558 -6.43 11.98 26.63
CA SER A 558 -7.27 13.10 26.18
C SER A 558 -6.43 14.37 25.97
N TYR A 559 -6.65 15.03 24.82
CA TYR A 559 -5.92 16.23 24.38
C TYR A 559 -4.40 16.07 24.20
N GLU A 560 -3.87 14.84 24.17
CA GLU A 560 -2.44 14.59 24.00
C GLU A 560 -1.94 14.98 22.60
N VAL A 561 -2.73 14.61 21.60
CA VAL A 561 -2.46 14.81 20.17
C VAL A 561 -3.67 15.44 19.50
N MET A 562 -3.48 15.95 18.28
CA MET A 562 -4.52 16.58 17.47
C MET A 562 -4.43 16.08 16.02
N GLY A 563 -5.58 15.73 15.46
CA GLY A 563 -5.77 15.54 14.02
C GLY A 563 -6.51 16.73 13.44
N LEU A 564 -6.09 17.21 12.28
CA LEU A 564 -6.79 18.21 11.49
C LEU A 564 -7.07 17.65 10.10
N GLU A 565 -8.28 17.88 9.62
CA GLU A 565 -8.72 17.57 8.26
C GLU A 565 -9.23 18.87 7.62
N LEU A 566 -8.76 19.20 6.42
CA LEU A 566 -9.01 20.43 5.67
C LEU A 566 -9.65 20.10 4.31
N GLU A 567 -10.78 20.70 4.01
CA GLU A 567 -11.50 20.50 2.75
C GLU A 567 -11.28 21.66 1.76
N TYR A 568 -10.88 21.38 0.53
CA TYR A 568 -10.62 22.38 -0.51
C TYR A 568 -11.36 22.04 -1.82
N PRO A 569 -12.06 22.99 -2.45
CA PRO A 569 -12.53 22.83 -3.81
C PRO A 569 -11.35 22.97 -4.78
N VAL A 570 -11.41 22.16 -5.83
CA VAL A 570 -10.49 22.22 -6.96
C VAL A 570 -11.13 23.09 -8.04
N VAL A 571 -10.41 24.14 -8.44
CA VAL A 571 -10.87 25.13 -9.41
C VAL A 571 -9.87 25.32 -10.55
N ASP A 572 -10.34 25.75 -11.71
CA ASP A 572 -9.47 26.14 -12.83
C ASP A 572 -8.85 27.55 -12.63
N ARG A 573 -8.21 28.07 -13.68
CA ARG A 573 -7.64 29.42 -13.67
C ARG A 573 -8.69 30.54 -13.61
N ASP A 574 -9.92 30.26 -13.99
CA ASP A 574 -11.03 31.21 -14.06
C ASP A 574 -11.94 31.08 -12.83
N LEU A 575 -11.53 30.27 -11.83
CA LEU A 575 -12.24 29.98 -10.59
C LEU A 575 -13.56 29.22 -10.82
N ASN A 576 -13.62 28.38 -11.85
CA ASN A 576 -14.71 27.41 -11.99
C ASN A 576 -14.31 26.10 -11.30
N CYS A 577 -15.21 25.50 -10.53
CA CYS A 577 -14.99 24.17 -9.96
C CYS A 577 -14.81 23.12 -11.06
N VAL A 578 -13.82 22.25 -10.88
CA VAL A 578 -13.49 21.16 -11.80
C VAL A 578 -13.45 19.82 -11.06
N SER A 579 -13.91 18.77 -11.72
CA SER A 579 -14.00 17.41 -11.13
C SER A 579 -12.69 16.64 -11.35
N GLU A 580 -11.60 17.16 -10.80
CA GLU A 580 -10.24 16.64 -10.99
C GLU A 580 -9.71 15.90 -9.75
N VAL A 581 -10.50 15.78 -8.68
CA VAL A 581 -10.04 15.11 -7.43
C VAL A 581 -9.69 13.66 -7.68
N ALA A 582 -10.51 12.94 -8.46
CA ALA A 582 -10.25 11.55 -8.80
C ALA A 582 -8.94 11.32 -9.55
N ASP A 583 -8.56 12.27 -10.41
CA ASP A 583 -7.36 12.20 -11.23
C ASP A 583 -6.14 12.73 -10.49
N LEU A 584 -6.30 13.79 -9.68
CA LEU A 584 -5.31 14.25 -8.71
C LEU A 584 -4.88 13.11 -7.77
N ILE A 585 -5.83 12.44 -7.12
CA ILE A 585 -5.53 11.35 -6.19
C ILE A 585 -4.85 10.19 -6.93
N ALA A 586 -5.29 9.89 -8.15
CA ALA A 586 -4.65 8.86 -8.97
C ALA A 586 -3.20 9.23 -9.36
N ASP A 587 -2.95 10.51 -9.64
CA ASP A 587 -1.62 11.03 -9.97
C ASP A 587 -0.67 11.00 -8.77
N LEU A 588 -1.17 11.34 -7.58
CA LEU A 588 -0.42 11.26 -6.34
C LEU A 588 -0.15 9.80 -5.96
N ALA A 589 -1.14 8.91 -6.06
CA ALA A 589 -1.00 7.50 -5.69
C ALA A 589 -0.28 6.64 -6.74
N GLY A 590 -0.28 7.06 -8.00
CA GLY A 590 0.17 6.24 -9.13
C GLY A 590 -0.77 5.13 -9.56
N ARG A 591 -1.97 5.09 -8.99
CA ARG A 591 -3.06 4.17 -9.34
C ARG A 591 -4.41 4.82 -9.03
N PRO A 592 -5.50 4.46 -9.72
CA PRO A 592 -6.83 4.87 -9.31
C PRO A 592 -7.12 4.42 -7.86
N THR A 593 -7.47 5.37 -7.01
CA THR A 593 -7.79 5.16 -5.59
C THR A 593 -8.69 6.29 -5.10
N SER A 594 -9.18 6.19 -3.86
CA SER A 594 -10.01 7.21 -3.18
C SER A 594 -9.23 8.05 -2.17
N ASP A 595 -8.05 7.58 -1.81
CA ASP A 595 -7.17 8.15 -0.82
C ASP A 595 -5.71 7.83 -1.17
N VAL A 596 -4.81 8.70 -0.73
CA VAL A 596 -3.36 8.53 -0.85
C VAL A 596 -2.70 8.94 0.46
N ASP A 597 -1.85 8.05 0.98
CA ASP A 597 -0.96 8.31 2.10
C ASP A 597 0.43 8.65 1.55
N LEU A 598 0.92 9.83 1.91
CA LEU A 598 2.24 10.33 1.59
C LEU A 598 3.03 10.53 2.89
N GLY A 599 3.09 9.51 3.75
CA GLY A 599 3.71 9.54 5.06
C GLY A 599 2.79 10.17 6.10
N LEU A 600 3.16 11.33 6.63
CA LEU A 600 2.31 12.04 7.59
C LEU A 600 1.13 12.76 6.93
N ILE A 601 1.08 12.82 5.61
CA ILE A 601 0.04 13.53 4.84
C ILE A 601 -0.96 12.50 4.31
N GLY A 602 -2.22 12.64 4.66
CA GLY A 602 -3.33 11.93 4.03
C GLY A 602 -4.08 12.87 3.09
N ILE A 603 -4.44 12.40 1.91
CA ILE A 603 -5.32 13.11 0.98
C ILE A 603 -6.43 12.16 0.54
N SER A 604 -7.69 12.57 0.64
CA SER A 604 -8.85 11.74 0.32
C SER A 604 -9.94 12.49 -0.45
N ASN A 605 -10.81 11.72 -1.10
CA ASN A 605 -12.00 12.27 -1.75
C ASN A 605 -13.07 12.64 -0.73
N GLU A 606 -13.91 13.61 -1.10
CA GLU A 606 -15.19 13.89 -0.45
C GLU A 606 -16.38 13.37 -1.27
N ILE A 607 -17.62 13.63 -0.79
CA ILE A 607 -18.85 13.27 -1.51
C ILE A 607 -18.91 13.86 -2.93
N MET A 608 -18.36 15.06 -3.13
CA MET A 608 -18.26 15.71 -4.43
C MET A 608 -16.87 15.59 -5.03
N ASP A 609 -16.80 15.29 -6.32
CA ASP A 609 -15.55 15.05 -7.06
C ASP A 609 -14.73 16.32 -7.33
N HIS A 610 -15.24 17.50 -6.94
CA HIS A 610 -14.47 18.75 -6.94
C HIS A 610 -13.94 19.12 -5.56
N VAL A 611 -14.23 18.35 -4.50
CA VAL A 611 -13.77 18.63 -3.13
C VAL A 611 -12.72 17.60 -2.71
N LEU A 612 -11.58 18.11 -2.26
CA LEU A 612 -10.42 17.35 -1.79
C LEU A 612 -10.27 17.53 -0.28
N GLU A 613 -10.08 16.45 0.46
CA GLU A 613 -9.68 16.50 1.86
C GLU A 613 -8.17 16.30 2.01
N ILE A 614 -7.50 17.15 2.79
CA ILE A 614 -6.09 17.05 3.17
C ILE A 614 -6.00 17.00 4.69
N LYS A 615 -5.27 16.02 5.22
CA LYS A 615 -5.15 15.81 6.67
C LYS A 615 -3.76 15.37 7.09
N ASN A 616 -3.45 15.52 8.37
CA ASN A 616 -2.36 14.75 8.95
C ASN A 616 -2.84 13.31 9.21
N ALA A 617 -2.23 12.33 8.52
CA ALA A 617 -2.66 10.93 8.47
C ALA A 617 -2.70 10.25 9.85
N VAL A 618 -1.87 10.73 10.78
CA VAL A 618 -1.93 10.37 12.20
C VAL A 618 -1.98 11.63 13.06
N PRO A 619 -2.65 11.60 14.22
CA PRO A 619 -2.70 12.75 15.10
C PRO A 619 -1.32 13.01 15.71
N LEU A 620 -0.93 14.29 15.80
CA LEU A 620 0.39 14.71 16.24
C LEU A 620 0.30 15.58 17.51
N ALA A 621 1.31 15.52 18.36
CA ALA A 621 1.39 16.36 19.56
C ALA A 621 1.84 17.80 19.23
N SER A 622 2.74 17.90 18.25
CA SER A 622 3.40 19.14 17.83
C SER A 622 2.54 19.93 16.85
N ALA A 623 2.21 21.17 17.21
CA ALA A 623 1.47 22.10 16.34
C ALA A 623 2.30 22.52 15.13
N GLU A 624 3.59 22.78 15.33
CA GLU A 624 4.54 23.11 14.25
C GLU A 624 4.58 21.97 13.22
N ARG A 625 4.64 20.72 13.68
CA ARG A 625 4.65 19.57 12.79
C ARG A 625 3.33 19.39 12.05
N ILE A 626 2.19 19.69 12.67
CA ILE A 626 0.89 19.66 11.98
C ILE A 626 0.84 20.71 10.88
N GLU A 627 1.29 21.95 11.16
CA GLU A 627 1.39 23.02 10.15
C GLU A 627 2.25 22.58 8.96
N GLU A 628 3.46 22.06 9.22
CA GLU A 628 4.37 21.58 8.17
C GLU A 628 3.73 20.49 7.29
N VAL A 629 3.02 19.55 7.90
CA VAL A 629 2.37 18.43 7.21
C VAL A 629 1.24 18.93 6.31
N LEU A 630 0.34 19.76 6.83
CA LEU A 630 -0.80 20.27 6.07
C LEU A 630 -0.34 21.23 4.96
N ALA A 631 0.63 22.10 5.24
CA ALA A 631 1.23 22.99 4.24
C ALA A 631 1.89 22.20 3.10
N GLU A 632 2.63 21.14 3.43
CA GLU A 632 3.20 20.26 2.41
C GLU A 632 2.12 19.52 1.60
N GLY A 633 1.02 19.09 2.24
CA GLY A 633 -0.11 18.46 1.56
C GLY A 633 -0.76 19.40 0.53
N VAL A 634 -1.09 20.62 0.95
CA VAL A 634 -1.62 21.69 0.08
C VAL A 634 -0.66 21.96 -1.07
N ARG A 635 0.63 22.09 -0.77
CA ARG A 635 1.67 22.35 -1.77
C ARG A 635 1.70 21.24 -2.82
N ARG A 636 1.82 19.97 -2.40
CA ARG A 636 1.87 18.79 -3.30
C ARG A 636 0.65 18.65 -4.18
N ALA A 637 -0.54 18.80 -3.60
CA ALA A 637 -1.79 18.80 -4.35
C ALA A 637 -1.80 19.93 -5.39
N GLY A 638 -1.43 21.15 -4.98
CA GLY A 638 -1.33 22.31 -5.87
C GLY A 638 -0.37 22.12 -7.04
N ILE A 639 0.78 21.46 -6.84
CA ILE A 639 1.75 21.20 -7.90
C ILE A 639 1.20 20.23 -8.94
N VAL A 640 0.54 19.15 -8.50
CA VAL A 640 -0.06 18.17 -9.41
C VAL A 640 -1.22 18.81 -10.17
N LEU A 641 -2.10 19.53 -9.47
CA LEU A 641 -3.22 20.25 -10.07
C LEU A 641 -2.76 21.26 -11.12
N ALA A 642 -1.79 22.12 -10.79
CA ALA A 642 -1.31 23.14 -11.72
C ALA A 642 -0.55 22.51 -12.90
N GLY A 643 0.26 21.49 -12.64
CA GLY A 643 1.14 20.87 -13.65
C GLY A 643 0.43 19.92 -14.62
N ARG A 644 -0.62 19.22 -14.17
CA ARG A 644 -1.29 18.16 -14.96
C ARG A 644 -2.72 18.48 -15.35
N HIS A 645 -3.42 19.25 -14.50
CA HIS A 645 -4.86 19.46 -14.62
C HIS A 645 -5.22 20.92 -14.96
N GLY A 646 -4.24 21.83 -14.97
CA GLY A 646 -4.51 23.26 -15.16
C GLY A 646 -5.41 23.86 -14.07
N ALA A 647 -5.40 23.23 -12.90
CA ALA A 647 -6.30 23.51 -11.78
C ALA A 647 -5.51 23.90 -10.52
N ARG A 648 -6.21 24.28 -9.45
CA ARG A 648 -5.65 24.71 -8.16
C ARG A 648 -6.67 24.53 -7.04
N LEU A 649 -6.19 24.56 -5.79
CA LEU A 649 -7.04 24.62 -4.62
C LEU A 649 -7.49 26.07 -4.37
N LEU A 650 -8.72 26.25 -3.90
CA LEU A 650 -9.22 27.53 -3.44
C LEU A 650 -9.53 27.44 -1.92
N PRO A 651 -8.82 28.18 -1.06
CA PRO A 651 -9.11 28.23 0.38
C PRO A 651 -10.36 29.06 0.70
N GLY A 652 -10.91 28.88 1.89
CA GLY A 652 -12.13 29.54 2.39
C GLY A 652 -13.24 28.54 2.71
N GLY A 653 -14.23 28.96 3.50
CA GLY A 653 -15.32 28.08 3.97
C GLY A 653 -16.35 27.71 2.90
N MET A 654 -16.45 28.50 1.84
CA MET A 654 -17.28 28.26 0.66
C MET A 654 -16.64 28.88 -0.57
N HIS A 655 -16.83 28.28 -1.74
CA HIS A 655 -16.51 28.91 -3.01
C HIS A 655 -17.55 30.01 -3.34
N PRO A 656 -17.16 31.29 -3.44
CA PRO A 656 -18.11 32.40 -3.46
C PRO A 656 -18.94 32.51 -4.74
N TRP A 657 -18.44 32.02 -5.88
CA TRP A 657 -19.18 32.03 -7.17
C TRP A 657 -19.77 30.68 -7.59
N PHE A 658 -19.62 29.64 -6.77
CA PHE A 658 -19.97 28.28 -7.17
C PHE A 658 -21.49 28.10 -7.24
N ARG A 659 -21.94 27.33 -8.23
CA ARG A 659 -23.36 26.97 -8.39
C ARG A 659 -23.52 25.47 -8.15
N PRO A 660 -24.27 25.04 -7.13
CA PRO A 660 -24.40 23.63 -6.75
C PRO A 660 -24.85 22.68 -7.86
N ARG A 661 -25.63 23.18 -8.83
CA ARG A 661 -26.05 22.43 -10.03
C ARG A 661 -24.89 21.91 -10.89
N ASP A 662 -23.71 22.51 -10.78
CA ASP A 662 -22.52 22.15 -11.56
C ASP A 662 -21.72 21.02 -10.90
N THR A 663 -22.16 20.52 -9.74
CA THR A 663 -21.48 19.46 -8.99
C THR A 663 -21.57 18.08 -9.66
N LYS A 664 -20.51 17.28 -9.47
CA LYS A 664 -20.51 15.85 -9.78
C LYS A 664 -20.24 15.05 -8.52
N LEU A 665 -21.06 14.02 -8.32
CA LEU A 665 -20.84 13.07 -7.23
C LEU A 665 -19.64 12.19 -7.51
N TRP A 666 -18.94 11.86 -6.44
CA TRP A 666 -17.89 10.85 -6.48
C TRP A 666 -18.44 9.49 -6.94
N THR A 667 -17.73 8.83 -7.87
CA THR A 667 -18.21 7.62 -8.54
C THR A 667 -17.43 6.35 -8.21
N ARG A 668 -16.36 6.44 -7.42
CA ARG A 668 -15.47 5.30 -7.13
C ARG A 668 -15.87 4.58 -5.83
N SER A 669 -14.98 4.51 -4.84
CA SER A 669 -15.29 3.85 -3.56
C SER A 669 -16.44 4.55 -2.82
N ASN A 670 -17.05 3.89 -1.85
CA ASN A 670 -18.19 4.40 -1.08
C ASN A 670 -19.42 4.82 -1.92
N ARG A 671 -19.49 4.42 -3.20
CA ARG A 671 -20.58 4.77 -4.12
C ARG A 671 -21.96 4.51 -3.52
N THR A 672 -22.18 3.36 -2.88
CA THR A 672 -23.47 3.02 -2.25
C THR A 672 -23.86 4.01 -1.15
N ILE A 673 -22.89 4.50 -0.38
CA ILE A 673 -23.10 5.50 0.69
C ILE A 673 -23.51 6.84 0.05
N TYR A 674 -22.72 7.35 -0.90
CA TYR A 674 -23.01 8.63 -1.55
C TYR A 674 -24.31 8.63 -2.37
N GLN A 675 -24.64 7.51 -3.03
CA GLN A 675 -25.93 7.34 -3.72
C GLN A 675 -27.10 7.31 -2.74
N THR A 676 -26.91 6.75 -1.55
CA THR A 676 -27.92 6.79 -0.48
C THR A 676 -28.14 8.21 0.01
N TYR A 677 -27.07 8.98 0.23
CA TYR A 677 -27.18 10.41 0.55
C TYR A 677 -27.90 11.19 -0.55
N GLN A 678 -27.52 11.02 -1.83
CA GLN A 678 -28.18 11.70 -2.95
C GLN A 678 -29.69 11.37 -3.06
N ARG A 679 -30.07 10.13 -2.76
CA ARG A 679 -31.47 9.69 -2.82
C ARG A 679 -32.29 10.27 -1.67
N LEU A 680 -31.71 10.28 -0.47
CA LEU A 680 -32.40 10.73 0.74
C LEU A 680 -32.40 12.26 0.86
N PHE A 681 -31.30 12.93 0.51
CA PHE A 681 -31.10 14.37 0.70
C PHE A 681 -30.83 15.07 -0.64
N ASP A 682 -31.14 16.36 -0.73
CA ASP A 682 -30.77 17.16 -1.90
C ASP A 682 -29.30 17.58 -1.80
N VAL A 683 -28.42 16.67 -2.20
CA VAL A 683 -26.96 16.87 -2.17
C VAL A 683 -26.48 17.89 -3.22
N ARG A 684 -27.37 18.45 -4.04
CA ARG A 684 -27.07 19.53 -4.98
C ARG A 684 -27.40 20.91 -4.41
N THR A 685 -27.38 21.03 -3.09
CA THR A 685 -27.48 22.30 -2.37
C THR A 685 -26.09 22.73 -1.87
N HIS A 686 -25.94 24.01 -1.50
CA HIS A 686 -24.68 24.52 -0.96
C HIS A 686 -24.20 23.74 0.27
N GLY A 687 -25.13 23.32 1.16
CA GLY A 687 -24.82 22.55 2.38
C GLY A 687 -24.24 21.14 2.17
N TRP A 688 -24.03 20.74 0.91
CA TRP A 688 -23.36 19.50 0.52
C TRP A 688 -22.27 19.74 -0.52
N ALA A 689 -22.54 20.58 -1.52
CA ALA A 689 -21.66 20.74 -2.67
C ALA A 689 -20.65 21.89 -2.52
N ASN A 690 -20.83 22.77 -1.54
CA ASN A 690 -20.01 23.96 -1.36
C ASN A 690 -19.65 24.19 0.11
N VAL A 691 -19.31 23.10 0.81
CA VAL A 691 -18.88 23.16 2.21
C VAL A 691 -17.39 22.85 2.28
N GLN A 692 -16.61 23.75 2.89
CA GLN A 692 -15.20 23.55 3.18
C GLN A 692 -14.98 23.73 4.67
N ALA A 693 -14.74 22.63 5.37
CA ALA A 693 -14.57 22.65 6.82
C ALA A 693 -13.14 22.30 7.27
N VAL A 694 -12.80 22.81 8.46
CA VAL A 694 -11.73 22.25 9.30
C VAL A 694 -12.35 21.34 10.34
N HIS A 695 -11.92 20.09 10.37
CA HIS A 695 -12.30 19.15 11.44
C HIS A 695 -11.17 19.02 12.46
N VAL A 696 -11.44 19.34 13.72
CA VAL A 696 -10.49 19.17 14.83
C VAL A 696 -10.79 17.87 15.57
N ASN A 697 -9.90 16.90 15.45
CA ASN A 697 -10.01 15.57 16.04
C ASN A 697 -9.13 15.45 17.29
N LEU A 698 -9.74 15.12 18.43
CA LEU A 698 -9.07 14.97 19.73
C LEU A 698 -9.34 13.58 20.34
N PRO A 699 -8.35 12.90 20.91
CA PRO A 699 -8.57 11.61 21.58
C PRO A 699 -9.52 11.71 22.77
N CYS A 700 -10.42 10.73 22.92
CA CYS A 700 -11.39 10.69 24.01
C CYS A 700 -10.74 10.44 25.38
N GLY A 701 -9.70 9.61 25.43
CA GLY A 701 -9.08 9.20 26.70
C GLY A 701 -10.03 8.34 27.54
N ARG A 702 -10.16 8.62 28.84
CA ARG A 702 -11.09 7.90 29.72
C ARG A 702 -12.53 8.40 29.53
N GLU A 703 -13.52 7.57 29.86
CA GLU A 703 -14.94 7.93 29.68
C GLU A 703 -15.29 9.25 30.40
N GLU A 704 -14.80 9.48 31.63
CA GLU A 704 -15.09 10.72 32.35
C GLU A 704 -14.48 11.95 31.65
N GLU A 705 -13.31 11.77 31.03
CA GLU A 705 -12.63 12.83 30.28
C GLU A 705 -13.37 13.13 28.98
N ALA A 706 -13.84 12.10 28.27
CA ALA A 706 -14.65 12.23 27.07
C ALA A 706 -15.97 12.97 27.36
N VAL A 707 -16.68 12.57 28.43
CA VAL A 707 -17.93 13.23 28.86
C VAL A 707 -17.68 14.69 29.23
N ALA A 708 -16.59 14.99 29.96
CA ALA A 708 -16.23 16.36 30.28
C ALA A 708 -15.86 17.16 29.01
N MET A 709 -15.16 16.55 28.05
CA MET A 709 -14.79 17.17 26.78
C MET A 709 -16.02 17.55 25.95
N MET A 710 -16.99 16.65 25.80
CA MET A 710 -18.24 16.95 25.07
C MET A 710 -19.02 18.08 25.74
N ASN A 711 -19.16 18.06 27.06
CA ASN A 711 -19.86 19.14 27.78
C ASN A 711 -19.11 20.48 27.72
N ALA A 712 -17.78 20.47 27.68
CA ALA A 712 -16.99 21.67 27.41
C ALA A 712 -17.16 22.16 25.97
N ALA A 713 -17.25 21.25 24.99
CA ALA A 713 -17.50 21.59 23.59
C ALA A 713 -18.83 22.30 23.41
N ARG A 714 -19.88 21.91 24.15
CA ARG A 714 -21.16 22.64 24.18
C ARG A 714 -21.02 24.12 24.55
N LEU A 715 -20.08 24.43 25.45
CA LEU A 715 -19.81 25.80 25.89
C LEU A 715 -18.84 26.54 24.98
N LEU A 716 -18.12 25.85 24.08
CA LEU A 716 -17.13 26.47 23.20
C LEU A 716 -17.66 26.69 21.79
N VAL A 717 -18.27 25.66 21.21
CA VAL A 717 -18.76 25.61 19.83
C VAL A 717 -19.56 26.85 19.40
N PRO A 718 -20.51 27.38 20.22
CA PRO A 718 -21.30 28.54 19.82
C PRO A 718 -20.50 29.78 19.46
N TYR A 719 -19.26 29.88 19.93
CA TYR A 719 -18.42 31.07 19.77
C TYR A 719 -17.35 30.92 18.70
N LEU A 720 -17.09 29.69 18.23
CA LEU A 720 -16.07 29.42 17.23
C LEU A 720 -16.32 30.07 15.86
N PRO A 721 -17.58 30.19 15.35
CA PRO A 721 -17.83 30.91 14.10
C PRO A 721 -17.41 32.38 14.16
N ALA A 722 -17.46 33.01 15.34
CA ALA A 722 -17.00 34.39 15.49
C ALA A 722 -15.49 34.56 15.27
N LEU A 723 -14.72 33.48 15.40
CA LEU A 723 -13.30 33.44 15.12
C LEU A 723 -12.99 32.98 13.69
N ALA A 724 -13.73 31.97 13.20
CA ALA A 724 -13.33 31.22 12.00
C ALA A 724 -14.15 31.51 10.74
N ALA A 725 -15.26 32.24 10.79
CA ALA A 725 -16.13 32.46 9.64
C ALA A 725 -15.36 33.06 8.44
N SER A 726 -15.34 32.36 7.31
CA SER A 726 -14.65 32.77 6.06
C SER A 726 -15.51 32.55 4.82
N SER A 727 -16.84 32.49 5.00
CA SER A 727 -17.82 32.21 3.94
C SER A 727 -18.96 33.26 3.85
N PRO A 728 -18.69 34.56 3.65
CA PRO A 728 -19.75 35.58 3.62
C PRO A 728 -20.53 35.65 2.29
N MET A 729 -20.15 34.87 1.28
CA MET A 729 -20.69 34.97 -0.08
C MET A 729 -21.12 33.61 -0.64
N ALA A 730 -22.18 33.61 -1.44
CA ALA A 730 -22.60 32.49 -2.26
C ALA A 730 -23.16 32.99 -3.61
N GLU A 731 -22.87 32.26 -4.69
CA GLU A 731 -23.29 32.59 -6.06
C GLU A 731 -22.96 34.02 -6.55
N GLY A 732 -21.92 34.64 -5.97
CA GLY A 732 -21.44 35.97 -6.30
C GLY A 732 -22.07 37.10 -5.48
N GLU A 733 -22.95 36.78 -4.53
CA GLU A 733 -23.64 37.76 -3.68
C GLU A 733 -23.22 37.60 -2.21
N LEU A 734 -23.20 38.72 -1.47
CA LEU A 734 -23.10 38.68 -0.02
C LEU A 734 -24.38 38.13 0.57
N THR A 735 -24.27 37.26 1.57
CA THR A 735 -25.43 36.73 2.27
C THR A 735 -25.71 37.51 3.57
N ASP A 736 -26.83 37.19 4.21
CA ASP A 736 -27.20 37.78 5.51
C ASP A 736 -26.35 37.27 6.70
N ALA A 737 -25.44 36.32 6.46
CA ALA A 737 -24.55 35.75 7.45
C ALA A 737 -23.08 35.83 7.02
N VAL A 738 -22.19 36.02 7.98
CA VAL A 738 -20.74 35.98 7.70
C VAL A 738 -20.22 34.54 7.56
N ASP A 739 -20.90 33.57 8.17
CA ASP A 739 -20.67 32.14 8.02
C ASP A 739 -21.85 31.52 7.25
N THR A 740 -21.84 31.69 5.92
CA THR A 740 -22.90 31.15 5.06
C THR A 740 -22.89 29.62 5.11
N ARG A 741 -21.72 28.98 5.28
CA ARG A 741 -21.58 27.52 5.30
C ARG A 741 -22.47 26.92 6.39
N LEU A 742 -22.39 27.44 7.61
CA LEU A 742 -23.18 26.94 8.72
C LEU A 742 -24.67 27.23 8.58
N THR A 743 -25.08 28.32 7.91
CA THR A 743 -26.51 28.54 7.61
C THR A 743 -27.09 27.42 6.76
N TRP A 744 -26.36 26.95 5.75
CA TRP A 744 -26.78 25.81 4.92
C TRP A 744 -26.69 24.46 5.64
N ILE A 745 -25.68 24.24 6.49
CA ILE A 745 -25.57 22.99 7.28
C ILE A 745 -26.77 22.83 8.22
N LEU A 746 -27.33 23.91 8.76
CA LEU A 746 -28.54 23.82 9.58
C LEU A 746 -29.76 23.25 8.82
N GLU A 747 -29.74 23.25 7.48
CA GLU A 747 -30.86 22.84 6.64
C GLU A 747 -30.55 21.59 5.78
N HIS A 748 -29.29 21.17 5.65
CA HIS A 748 -28.84 20.19 4.65
C HIS A 748 -29.35 18.74 4.85
N GLN A 749 -29.74 18.39 6.08
CA GLN A 749 -30.28 17.06 6.45
C GLN A 749 -31.71 17.18 7.00
N ILE A 750 -32.51 18.11 6.47
CA ILE A 750 -33.87 18.39 6.97
C ILE A 750 -34.82 17.19 6.98
N LYS A 751 -34.58 16.16 6.15
CA LYS A 751 -35.37 14.91 6.18
C LYS A 751 -35.03 13.98 7.35
N LEU A 752 -33.95 14.27 8.08
CA LEU A 752 -33.50 13.54 9.27
C LEU A 752 -32.95 14.53 10.32
N PRO A 753 -33.80 15.40 10.90
CA PRO A 753 -33.34 16.46 11.81
C PRO A 753 -32.59 15.91 13.03
N GLU A 754 -32.88 14.67 13.47
CA GLU A 754 -32.20 14.00 14.59
C GLU A 754 -30.69 13.82 14.38
N SER A 755 -30.25 13.78 13.11
CA SER A 755 -28.84 13.70 12.75
C SER A 755 -28.06 14.99 13.05
N CYS A 756 -28.71 16.16 12.95
CA CYS A 756 -28.11 17.47 13.20
C CYS A 756 -28.41 17.98 14.63
N GLY A 757 -29.58 17.63 15.18
CA GLY A 757 -30.07 18.20 16.44
C GLY A 757 -30.17 19.72 16.32
N ASP A 758 -29.78 20.43 17.38
CA ASP A 758 -29.68 21.90 17.37
C ASP A 758 -28.31 22.42 16.87
N LEU A 759 -27.52 21.56 16.23
CA LEU A 759 -26.10 21.70 15.92
C LEU A 759 -25.20 21.80 17.17
N VAL A 760 -25.56 22.60 18.18
CA VAL A 760 -24.96 22.56 19.53
C VAL A 760 -25.29 21.22 20.18
N PRO A 761 -24.30 20.42 20.62
CA PRO A 761 -24.56 19.10 21.20
C PRO A 761 -25.43 19.17 22.47
N GLU A 762 -26.20 18.12 22.72
CA GLU A 762 -26.96 17.94 23.96
C GLU A 762 -26.03 17.57 25.13
N PRO A 763 -26.41 17.84 26.40
CA PRO A 763 -25.63 17.42 27.55
C PRO A 763 -25.43 15.90 27.57
N VAL A 764 -24.21 15.48 27.88
CA VAL A 764 -23.87 14.05 27.99
C VAL A 764 -23.52 13.71 29.44
N THR A 765 -24.04 12.59 29.94
CA THR A 765 -23.70 12.10 31.30
C THR A 765 -22.87 10.82 31.29
N SER A 766 -22.91 10.06 30.20
CA SER A 766 -22.09 8.86 29.98
C SER A 766 -22.08 8.52 28.48
N LEU A 767 -21.11 7.72 28.03
CA LEU A 767 -21.09 7.23 26.65
C LEU A 767 -22.28 6.30 26.38
N LYS A 768 -22.77 5.59 27.40
CA LYS A 768 -24.00 4.79 27.31
C LYS A 768 -25.23 5.67 27.02
N GLN A 769 -25.34 6.80 27.72
CA GLN A 769 -26.43 7.76 27.50
C GLN A 769 -26.32 8.38 26.10
N TYR A 770 -25.13 8.78 25.66
CA TYR A 770 -24.89 9.28 24.30
C TYR A 770 -25.30 8.26 23.22
N LYS A 771 -24.86 7.01 23.33
CA LYS A 771 -25.22 5.93 22.40
C LYS A 771 -26.74 5.72 22.31
N LYS A 772 -27.45 5.81 23.44
CA LYS A 772 -28.89 5.59 23.49
C LYS A 772 -29.67 6.80 22.96
N ASP A 773 -29.39 7.98 23.49
CA ASP A 773 -30.23 9.15 23.33
C ASP A 773 -29.86 9.99 22.10
N VAL A 774 -28.61 9.94 21.66
CA VAL A 774 -28.14 10.63 20.45
C VAL A 774 -28.13 9.66 19.28
N LEU A 775 -27.22 8.67 19.30
CA LEU A 775 -27.08 7.74 18.16
C LEU A 775 -28.32 6.85 17.98
N GLY A 776 -28.87 6.31 19.07
CA GLY A 776 -30.05 5.44 19.02
C GLY A 776 -31.28 6.14 18.46
N ARG A 777 -31.53 7.41 18.83
CA ARG A 777 -32.62 8.20 18.26
C ARG A 777 -32.39 8.50 16.77
N MET A 778 -31.17 8.90 16.40
CA MET A 778 -30.79 9.12 15.01
C MET A 778 -31.00 7.87 14.15
N TYR A 779 -30.55 6.70 14.62
CA TYR A 779 -30.75 5.44 13.90
C TYR A 779 -32.21 5.03 13.84
N THR A 780 -32.98 5.21 14.92
CA THR A 780 -34.42 4.92 14.91
C THR A 780 -35.17 5.78 13.89
N ALA A 781 -34.77 7.05 13.74
CA ALA A 781 -35.32 7.94 12.74
C ALA A 781 -34.88 7.53 11.32
N LEU A 782 -33.62 7.13 11.15
CA LEU A 782 -33.07 6.64 9.88
C LEU A 782 -33.79 5.35 9.42
N ASP A 783 -34.06 4.41 10.32
CA ASP A 783 -34.72 3.13 10.04
C ASP A 783 -36.16 3.32 9.49
N ARG A 784 -36.74 4.52 9.60
CA ARG A 784 -38.05 4.88 9.00
C ARG A 784 -37.93 5.34 7.54
N LEU A 785 -36.72 5.59 7.05
CA LEU A 785 -36.45 5.98 5.68
C LEU A 785 -36.13 4.73 4.84
N PRO A 786 -36.65 4.62 3.62
CA PRO A 786 -36.45 3.44 2.79
C PRO A 786 -34.97 3.29 2.38
N ASP A 787 -34.47 2.06 2.43
CA ASP A 787 -33.12 1.64 1.98
C ASP A 787 -31.96 2.48 2.57
N ALA A 788 -32.09 2.96 3.80
CA ALA A 788 -31.14 3.88 4.43
C ALA A 788 -29.97 3.18 5.17
N ASP A 789 -29.94 1.85 5.21
CA ASP A 789 -28.92 1.04 5.89
C ASP A 789 -27.46 1.40 5.55
N PRO A 790 -27.09 1.76 4.29
CA PRO A 790 -25.70 2.06 3.96
C PRO A 790 -25.12 3.27 4.70
N ILE A 791 -25.96 4.20 5.16
CA ILE A 791 -25.54 5.39 5.92
C ILE A 791 -25.78 5.25 7.42
N ARG A 792 -26.16 4.04 7.89
CA ARG A 792 -26.44 3.73 9.30
C ARG A 792 -25.14 3.57 10.10
N HIS A 793 -24.41 4.65 10.25
CA HIS A 793 -23.14 4.72 10.95
C HIS A 793 -23.03 6.00 11.77
N GLU A 794 -22.12 6.06 12.74
CA GLU A 794 -21.96 7.23 13.62
C GLU A 794 -21.53 8.48 12.85
N PHE A 795 -20.99 8.32 11.64
CA PHE A 795 -20.58 9.42 10.75
C PHE A 795 -21.77 10.20 10.17
N LEU A 796 -22.98 9.67 10.27
CA LEU A 796 -24.22 10.39 9.94
C LEU A 796 -24.50 11.56 10.89
N ASN A 797 -23.92 11.55 12.10
CA ASN A 797 -24.13 12.61 13.07
C ASN A 797 -23.48 13.91 12.59
N ALA A 798 -24.30 14.93 12.37
CA ALA A 798 -23.93 16.22 11.81
C ALA A 798 -23.90 17.36 12.86
N ARG A 799 -23.93 17.02 14.16
CA ARG A 799 -23.72 18.00 15.23
C ARG A 799 -22.35 18.66 15.11
N ALA A 800 -22.23 19.85 15.67
CA ALA A 800 -20.99 20.63 15.72
C ALA A 800 -19.84 19.93 16.45
N ALA A 801 -20.17 19.06 17.42
CA ALA A 801 -19.21 18.17 18.04
C ALA A 801 -19.80 16.75 18.13
N VAL A 802 -19.01 15.75 17.76
CA VAL A 802 -19.45 14.34 17.71
C VAL A 802 -18.37 13.40 18.22
N PHE A 803 -18.77 12.29 18.81
CA PHE A 803 -17.85 11.19 19.06
C PHE A 803 -17.76 10.30 17.82
N LYS A 804 -16.53 9.97 17.42
CA LYS A 804 -16.20 8.89 16.48
C LYS A 804 -15.71 7.71 17.31
N LEU A 805 -16.65 6.96 17.90
CA LEU A 805 -16.34 5.89 18.84
C LEU A 805 -15.52 4.76 18.21
N SER A 806 -15.67 4.55 16.90
CA SER A 806 -14.83 3.62 16.12
C SER A 806 -13.35 4.05 16.03
N ARG A 807 -13.06 5.34 16.25
CA ARG A 807 -11.71 5.93 16.19
C ARG A 807 -11.20 6.44 17.55
N ASP A 808 -11.97 6.23 18.62
CA ASP A 808 -11.70 6.74 19.96
C ASP A 808 -11.39 8.26 20.00
N SER A 809 -12.14 9.04 19.22
CA SER A 809 -11.96 10.49 19.11
C SER A 809 -13.27 11.28 19.23
N MET A 810 -13.14 12.56 19.58
CA MET A 810 -14.17 13.59 19.45
C MET A 810 -13.75 14.58 18.36
N GLU A 811 -14.68 14.91 17.47
CA GLU A 811 -14.46 15.80 16.32
C GLU A 811 -15.27 17.09 16.48
N ILE A 812 -14.65 18.25 16.27
CA ILE A 812 -15.29 19.58 16.18
C ILE A 812 -15.40 19.98 14.70
N ARG A 813 -16.57 20.46 14.26
CA ARG A 813 -16.94 20.57 12.82
C ARG A 813 -17.51 21.93 12.38
N VAL A 814 -17.43 22.94 13.23
CA VAL A 814 -18.03 24.27 12.98
C VAL A 814 -17.06 25.29 12.40
N LEU A 815 -15.85 24.88 12.02
CA LEU A 815 -14.81 25.79 11.55
C LEU A 815 -14.78 25.80 10.02
N ASP A 816 -14.77 26.99 9.43
CA ASP A 816 -14.46 27.15 8.01
C ASP A 816 -12.95 26.99 7.79
N VAL A 817 -12.56 26.48 6.62
CA VAL A 817 -11.15 26.51 6.18
C VAL A 817 -10.68 27.95 6.01
N GLN A 818 -9.48 28.24 6.50
CA GLN A 818 -8.85 29.56 6.41
C GLN A 818 -7.94 29.66 5.17
N GLU A 819 -7.39 30.85 4.94
CA GLU A 819 -6.57 31.16 3.77
C GLU A 819 -5.24 30.39 3.74
N CYS A 820 -4.77 29.89 4.90
CA CYS A 820 -3.58 29.04 4.96
C CYS A 820 -3.60 28.05 6.14
N PRO A 821 -2.91 26.89 6.01
CA PRO A 821 -2.85 25.87 7.05
C PRO A 821 -2.39 26.34 8.43
N LYS A 822 -1.55 27.38 8.50
CA LYS A 822 -1.09 27.95 9.76
C LYS A 822 -2.24 28.53 10.58
N MET A 823 -3.21 29.19 9.95
CA MET A 823 -4.38 29.74 10.63
C MET A 823 -5.32 28.63 11.09
N ASP A 824 -5.52 27.60 10.26
CA ASP A 824 -6.29 26.42 10.64
C ASP A 824 -5.68 25.72 11.87
N VAL A 825 -4.35 25.58 11.90
CA VAL A 825 -3.61 25.03 13.05
C VAL A 825 -3.76 25.92 14.28
N ALA A 826 -3.67 27.24 14.14
CA ALA A 826 -3.82 28.17 15.25
C ALA A 826 -5.20 28.06 15.91
N ILE A 827 -6.26 28.01 15.09
CA ILE A 827 -7.63 27.78 15.57
C ILE A 827 -7.75 26.41 16.23
N GLY A 828 -7.16 25.36 15.65
CA GLY A 828 -7.12 24.02 16.24
C GLY A 828 -6.44 23.98 17.62
N VAL A 829 -5.31 24.67 17.77
CA VAL A 829 -4.58 24.82 19.05
C VAL A 829 -5.43 25.55 20.07
N PHE A 830 -6.06 26.66 19.69
CA PHE A 830 -7.02 27.38 20.55
C PHE A 830 -8.14 26.47 21.02
N VAL A 831 -8.80 25.73 20.10
CA VAL A 831 -9.88 24.79 20.42
C VAL A 831 -9.40 23.71 21.41
N LYS A 832 -8.30 23.02 21.11
CA LYS A 832 -7.73 21.97 21.98
C LYS A 832 -7.44 22.50 23.38
N ARG A 833 -6.84 23.68 23.48
CA ARG A 833 -6.41 24.27 24.76
C ARG A 833 -7.60 24.80 25.57
N ALA A 834 -8.50 25.54 24.93
CA ALA A 834 -9.71 26.07 25.56
C ALA A 834 -10.61 24.93 26.05
N LEU A 835 -10.86 23.90 25.24
CA LEU A 835 -11.65 22.72 25.64
C LEU A 835 -11.09 22.06 26.89
N LYS A 836 -9.78 21.76 26.91
CA LYS A 836 -9.14 21.12 28.06
C LYS A 836 -9.30 21.94 29.34
N ARG A 837 -9.25 23.27 29.25
CA ARG A 837 -9.45 24.14 30.41
C ARG A 837 -10.89 24.19 30.87
N VAL A 838 -11.82 24.45 29.95
CA VAL A 838 -13.25 24.49 30.25
C VAL A 838 -13.72 23.17 30.83
N ALA A 839 -13.28 22.03 30.30
CA ALA A 839 -13.60 20.69 30.81
C ALA A 839 -13.20 20.51 32.28
N GLY A 840 -12.02 20.99 32.68
CA GLY A 840 -11.56 20.96 34.06
C GLY A 840 -12.29 21.94 35.00
N MET A 841 -13.01 22.91 34.44
CA MET A 841 -13.72 23.96 35.18
C MET A 841 -15.23 23.75 35.24
N LEU A 842 -15.79 22.79 34.50
CA LEU A 842 -17.23 22.55 34.41
C LEU A 842 -17.98 22.62 35.75
N PRO A 843 -17.51 22.02 36.87
CA PRO A 843 -18.23 22.11 38.15
C PRO A 843 -18.33 23.52 38.75
N LYS A 844 -17.51 24.47 38.28
CA LYS A 844 -17.45 25.85 38.76
C LYS A 844 -18.14 26.84 37.82
N LEU A 845 -18.50 26.41 36.61
CA LEU A 845 -19.17 27.26 35.63
C LEU A 845 -20.67 27.25 35.90
N ALA A 846 -21.33 28.37 35.61
CA ALA A 846 -22.78 28.46 35.71
C ALA A 846 -23.44 27.57 34.65
N ALA A 847 -24.67 27.13 34.92
CA ALA A 847 -25.43 26.33 33.97
C ALA A 847 -25.75 27.15 32.72
N ALA A 848 -25.57 26.54 31.55
CA ALA A 848 -25.99 27.10 30.27
C ALA A 848 -27.22 26.36 29.73
N PRO A 849 -28.39 27.01 29.66
CA PRO A 849 -29.54 26.48 28.94
C PRO A 849 -29.19 26.23 27.47
N GLN A 850 -29.72 25.15 26.90
CA GLN A 850 -29.45 24.76 25.51
C GLN A 850 -29.89 25.88 24.55
N GLU A 851 -31.05 26.48 24.81
CA GLU A 851 -31.64 27.54 23.98
C GLU A 851 -30.74 28.78 23.92
N ALA A 852 -30.07 29.11 25.03
CA ALA A 852 -29.13 30.23 25.08
C ALA A 852 -27.87 29.96 24.25
N LEU A 853 -27.32 28.75 24.32
CA LEU A 853 -26.15 28.35 23.53
C LEU A 853 -26.47 28.32 22.03
N VAL A 854 -27.67 27.86 21.65
CA VAL A 854 -28.15 27.87 20.26
C VAL A 854 -28.38 29.30 19.77
N ALA A 855 -28.91 30.19 20.61
CA ALA A 855 -29.04 31.61 20.29
C ALA A 855 -27.68 32.26 20.04
N ASP A 856 -26.70 31.96 20.89
CA ASP A 856 -25.32 32.44 20.74
C ASP A 856 -24.69 31.95 19.44
N LEU A 857 -24.83 30.67 19.12
CA LEU A 857 -24.34 30.09 17.87
C LEU A 857 -24.96 30.81 16.65
N ARG A 858 -26.28 31.02 16.66
CA ARG A 858 -26.96 31.74 15.57
C ARG A 858 -26.49 33.19 15.44
N ALA A 859 -26.19 33.85 16.56
CA ALA A 859 -25.66 35.20 16.56
C ALA A 859 -24.24 35.27 15.96
N THR A 860 -23.37 34.32 16.30
CA THR A 860 -22.00 34.26 15.78
C THR A 860 -21.95 33.83 14.31
N VAL A 861 -22.79 32.89 13.88
CA VAL A 861 -22.94 32.55 12.45
C VAL A 861 -23.35 33.77 11.63
N ARG A 862 -24.30 34.56 12.14
CA ARG A 862 -24.81 35.75 11.45
C ARG A 862 -23.79 36.89 11.43
N SER A 863 -23.18 37.20 12.57
CA SER A 863 -22.46 38.47 12.77
C SER A 863 -20.97 38.32 13.09
N GLY A 864 -20.47 37.09 13.20
CA GLY A 864 -19.06 36.80 13.44
C GLY A 864 -18.54 37.46 14.71
N SER A 865 -17.34 38.04 14.62
CA SER A 865 -16.70 38.79 15.70
C SER A 865 -17.48 40.03 16.18
N ARG A 866 -18.49 40.49 15.43
CA ARG A 866 -19.39 41.58 15.83
C ARG A 866 -20.63 41.11 16.58
N ALA A 867 -20.80 39.80 16.76
CA ALA A 867 -21.96 39.25 17.46
C ALA A 867 -22.03 39.71 18.92
N ARG A 868 -23.26 39.83 19.41
CA ARG A 868 -23.56 39.94 20.84
C ARG A 868 -24.21 38.66 21.30
N VAL A 869 -23.77 38.14 22.44
CA VAL A 869 -24.09 36.80 22.94
C VAL A 869 -24.48 36.83 24.41
N LEU A 870 -25.26 35.85 24.84
CA LEU A 870 -25.70 35.64 26.21
C LEU A 870 -24.58 35.05 27.07
N ALA A 871 -23.86 34.02 26.61
CA ALA A 871 -22.79 33.34 27.34
C ALA A 871 -23.05 33.19 28.85
N PRO A 872 -24.17 32.55 29.27
CA PRO A 872 -24.61 32.53 30.66
C PRO A 872 -23.68 31.75 31.61
N TRP A 873 -22.82 30.90 31.04
CA TRP A 873 -21.86 30.07 31.76
C TRP A 873 -20.52 30.77 32.04
N ALA A 874 -20.20 31.83 31.28
CA ALA A 874 -18.89 32.45 31.29
C ALA A 874 -18.75 33.43 32.48
N PRO A 875 -17.72 33.28 33.33
CA PRO A 875 -17.51 34.14 34.50
C PRO A 875 -16.85 35.46 34.07
N LEU A 876 -17.62 36.31 33.38
CA LEU A 876 -17.14 37.56 32.79
C LEU A 876 -17.66 38.78 33.57
N ASP A 877 -16.74 39.68 33.93
CA ASP A 877 -17.05 41.00 34.48
C ASP A 877 -17.35 42.05 33.38
N ALA A 878 -17.88 41.60 32.24
CA ALA A 878 -18.21 42.47 31.11
C ALA A 878 -19.59 43.12 31.28
N GLN A 879 -19.72 44.40 30.91
CA GLN A 879 -21.02 45.08 30.90
C GLN A 879 -21.95 44.42 29.87
N ARG A 880 -23.04 43.84 30.39
CA ARG A 880 -24.18 43.36 29.61
C ARG A 880 -25.11 44.53 29.28
N ASP A 881 -25.72 44.50 28.10
CA ASP A 881 -26.75 45.47 27.74
C ASP A 881 -28.13 45.13 28.36
N ALA A 882 -29.15 45.91 28.01
CA ALA A 882 -30.52 45.74 28.50
C ALA A 882 -31.12 44.36 28.13
N ASP A 883 -30.68 43.76 27.01
CA ASP A 883 -31.10 42.44 26.56
C ASP A 883 -30.27 41.31 27.22
N GLY A 884 -29.36 41.67 28.13
CA GLY A 884 -28.51 40.73 28.84
C GLY A 884 -27.35 40.18 28.02
N THR A 885 -27.07 40.73 26.84
CA THR A 885 -26.00 40.26 25.94
C THR A 885 -24.70 41.06 26.13
N LEU A 886 -23.58 40.48 25.73
CA LEU A 886 -22.25 41.11 25.71
C LEU A 886 -21.55 40.87 24.36
N PRO A 887 -20.52 41.66 24.00
CA PRO A 887 -19.72 41.38 22.81
C PRO A 887 -19.08 39.99 22.87
N VAL A 888 -19.17 39.22 21.78
CA VAL A 888 -18.55 37.88 21.70
C VAL A 888 -17.03 37.93 21.91
N SER A 889 -16.39 39.04 21.56
CA SER A 889 -14.97 39.27 21.80
C SER A 889 -14.57 39.12 23.26
N ALA A 890 -15.42 39.49 24.23
CA ALA A 890 -15.12 39.28 25.64
C ALA A 890 -15.13 37.79 26.03
N VAL A 891 -16.01 36.99 25.43
CA VAL A 891 -16.03 35.52 25.61
C VAL A 891 -14.78 34.89 24.98
N LEU A 892 -14.45 35.28 23.76
CA LEU A 892 -13.25 34.79 23.05
C LEU A 892 -11.96 35.18 23.77
N SER A 893 -11.85 36.42 24.26
CA SER A 893 -10.69 36.85 25.06
C SER A 893 -10.54 36.02 26.32
N TRP A 894 -11.63 35.76 27.05
CA TRP A 894 -11.56 34.90 28.24
C TRP A 894 -11.19 33.45 27.91
N LEU A 895 -11.74 32.89 26.83
CA LEU A 895 -11.36 31.56 26.34
C LEU A 895 -9.90 31.49 25.92
N LEU A 896 -9.38 32.57 25.32
CA LEU A 896 -7.98 32.69 24.92
C LEU A 896 -7.08 32.75 26.15
N GLU A 897 -7.45 33.54 27.16
CA GLU A 897 -6.77 33.55 28.46
C GLU A 897 -6.72 32.14 29.08
N GLN A 898 -7.83 31.39 29.02
CA GLN A 898 -7.83 30.00 29.46
C GLN A 898 -6.86 29.15 28.63
N ALA A 899 -6.87 29.30 27.30
CA ALA A 899 -5.96 28.58 26.42
C ALA A 899 -4.47 28.85 26.73
N PHE A 900 -4.12 30.06 27.18
CA PHE A 900 -2.76 30.43 27.58
C PHE A 900 -2.28 29.79 28.89
N VAL A 901 -3.17 29.30 29.77
CA VAL A 901 -2.76 28.83 31.09
C VAL A 901 -1.93 27.55 30.97
N ARG A 902 -0.65 27.62 31.38
CA ARG A 902 0.36 26.54 31.26
C ARG A 902 0.62 26.12 29.80
N VAL A 903 0.51 27.05 28.85
CA VAL A 903 0.87 26.79 27.45
C VAL A 903 2.37 26.49 27.32
N GLY A 904 2.70 25.48 26.50
CA GLY A 904 4.10 25.15 26.18
C GLY A 904 4.72 26.16 25.20
N ALA A 905 6.04 26.13 25.05
CA ALA A 905 6.75 27.03 24.14
C ALA A 905 6.34 26.87 22.67
N GLU A 906 5.94 25.67 22.27
CA GLU A 906 5.59 25.35 20.88
C GLU A 906 4.19 25.84 20.48
N GLU A 907 3.21 25.75 21.37
CA GLU A 907 1.82 26.16 21.09
C GLU A 907 1.59 27.66 21.31
N ARG A 908 2.46 28.32 22.06
CA ARG A 908 2.33 29.75 22.41
C ARG A 908 2.28 30.68 21.18
N PRO A 909 3.15 30.55 20.15
CA PRO A 909 3.12 31.42 18.97
C PRO A 909 1.85 31.29 18.12
N TYR A 910 1.04 30.24 18.33
CA TYR A 910 -0.25 30.07 17.65
C TYR A 910 -1.40 30.76 18.38
N LEU A 911 -1.24 31.01 19.69
CA LEU A 911 -2.23 31.71 20.50
C LEU A 911 -1.96 33.22 20.57
N GLU A 912 -0.68 33.62 20.44
CA GLU A 912 -0.25 35.02 20.30
C GLU A 912 -0.54 35.54 18.89
#